data_AF-A0ABD3EUW6-F1
#
_entry.id   AF-A0ABD3EUW6-F1
#
_cell.length_a   1.000
_cell.length_b   1.000
_cell.length_c   1.000
_cell.angle_alpha   90.00
_cell.angle_beta   90.00
_cell.angle_gamma   90.00
#
_symmetry.space_group_name_H-M   'P 1'
#
loop_
_entity.id
_entity.type
_entity.pdbx_description
1 polymer ?
#
loop_
_entity_poly.entity_id
_entity_poly.type
_entity_poly.pdbx_seq_one_letter_code
_entity_poly.pdbx_strand_id
1 'polypeptide(L)'
;MQRATGNALPVMVFVLALLLALGGHGVSSLDRADDTQLVSLQNTTEWPSLRFNFTLKRSSMTVHGQSFFSMLASPIVPVDGGKVLYNVFSSFIEDKNIHNYTLVDGVGYYSSVNMDNSTDFAEVQCLEPGFDHLPPINSIVSALNQATPISTAPNGVECLSGNLFKISVNDIDFALCAAGSSGFTMHGNDMEITVDYIHKRLDILAPISPKCEVLVNSSITTATGRAFLNGSPVLTDSRRLKADFDFSWGDNSPTCSCKSTPRPCIFIHGMGVTYELPGNQDSFKYWGNLTGHAPCCTTRKYMVLDTVNNTWTNTTQHQKVCDRALAVSKTSTDTSITDTIVVTHSMGNLLLAGAIAAGMCTLDSSSTWVGIAAPMKGSKASDFIQESCAGNTNFILEYMVEDSGRCPPTTALKSMPYMGESFSSKKLDAAFSTAQEVFRTNVSALMCSSSFSGLRSPDQTTLWTLGMVGRHHSWKNDGMVEFQSCAVGIPASKFGTSWKSRFYRTKLNHYDMQFRYGDGLFSKAKMPVKWLSTGTLEFPTSKLSSSAMMPPAQEIIDKATSITDFTCGPLQASDREEYYALIARFVAAGGRITQKQLREAQRRHVKKPEDLLFLLGKDIISLRGEIETLKHERQHGSTAVQYFGLVCHGYKNLLGYMRDVAVADVIFNDEYGPEAVVRFWCFSRWFGDVNVEVEEFQTRGCHSLVAVTTTRVTITRKTLRSVFPHSRTIDNSDRNCTLANRLLNRRLVLRGSTRFEWDNSTRRVTRITSQSDMMTPMLELLGNLEDVSIVFEKALISPEVH
;
A
#
# COMPACT_ATOMS: atom_id res chain seq x y z
N MET A 1 19.06 28.43 64.46
CA MET A 1 18.34 27.34 65.17
C MET A 1 17.81 26.39 64.10
N GLN A 2 18.60 25.37 63.73
CA GLN A 2 18.46 23.95 64.17
C GLN A 2 17.18 23.29 63.63
N ARG A 3 17.18 22.11 63.00
CA ARG A 3 18.22 21.20 62.48
C ARG A 3 17.49 20.09 61.69
N ALA A 4 18.10 19.63 60.59
CA ALA A 4 18.32 18.23 60.19
C ALA A 4 17.18 17.24 59.76
N THR A 5 17.41 16.66 58.56
CA THR A 5 17.48 15.21 58.20
C THR A 5 16.21 14.35 58.26
N GLY A 6 15.93 13.40 57.35
CA GLY A 6 16.70 12.71 56.32
C GLY A 6 15.91 11.46 55.85
N ASN A 7 16.20 11.01 54.63
CA ASN A 7 15.63 9.84 53.93
C ASN A 7 15.74 8.51 54.70
N ALA A 8 14.80 7.58 54.46
CA ALA A 8 15.05 6.14 54.25
C ALA A 8 13.78 5.34 53.88
N LEU A 9 13.72 4.81 52.65
CA LEU A 9 13.18 3.46 52.35
C LEU A 9 14.26 2.42 52.78
N PRO A 10 14.08 1.07 52.93
CA PRO A 10 13.33 0.18 52.00
C PRO A 10 12.82 -1.22 52.55
N VAL A 11 12.34 -2.08 51.62
CA VAL A 11 12.39 -3.58 51.49
C VAL A 11 11.31 -4.53 52.09
N MET A 12 10.94 -5.52 51.23
CA MET A 12 10.54 -6.95 51.40
C MET A 12 9.04 -7.29 51.20
N VAL A 13 8.54 -7.96 50.14
CA VAL A 13 8.88 -9.21 49.38
C VAL A 13 8.40 -10.50 50.07
N PHE A 14 7.31 -11.09 49.53
CA PHE A 14 6.99 -12.52 49.32
C PHE A 14 6.19 -13.40 50.33
N VAL A 15 5.20 -14.10 49.74
CA VAL A 15 4.60 -15.45 50.03
C VAL A 15 3.47 -15.56 51.06
N LEU A 16 2.23 -15.83 50.59
CA LEU A 16 1.55 -17.10 50.87
C LEU A 16 0.42 -17.37 49.87
N ALA A 17 0.62 -18.43 49.08
CA ALA A 17 -0.37 -19.06 48.23
C ALA A 17 -1.04 -20.22 49.00
N LEU A 18 -2.28 -20.54 48.58
CA LEU A 18 -3.04 -21.76 48.87
C LEU A 18 -3.44 -22.07 50.33
N LEU A 19 -4.76 -22.05 50.57
CA LEU A 19 -5.60 -22.90 51.44
C LEU A 19 -6.93 -22.09 51.59
N LEU A 20 -8.13 -22.50 51.16
CA LEU A 20 -8.72 -23.81 50.96
C LEU A 20 -9.88 -23.67 49.96
N ALA A 21 -10.01 -24.67 49.09
CA ALA A 21 -11.26 -25.02 48.45
C ALA A 21 -12.25 -25.60 49.48
N LEU A 22 -13.55 -25.35 49.25
CA LEU A 22 -14.77 -26.11 49.62
C LEU A 22 -15.80 -25.27 50.40
N GLY A 23 -16.95 -25.01 49.77
CA GLY A 23 -18.15 -24.55 50.46
C GLY A 23 -19.20 -23.81 49.61
N GLY A 24 -19.94 -24.58 48.82
CA GLY A 24 -21.28 -24.35 48.23
C GLY A 24 -22.05 -23.01 48.36
N HIS A 25 -22.67 -22.66 47.21
CA HIS A 25 -23.95 -21.95 47.01
C HIS A 25 -24.08 -20.47 47.41
N GLY A 26 -24.33 -19.62 46.41
CA GLY A 26 -24.83 -18.26 46.62
C GLY A 26 -24.68 -17.37 45.39
N VAL A 27 -25.71 -17.33 44.55
CA VAL A 27 -25.90 -16.35 43.48
C VAL A 27 -26.03 -14.95 44.10
N SER A 28 -25.18 -13.99 43.72
CA SER A 28 -25.57 -12.61 43.34
C SER A 28 -24.36 -11.66 43.26
N SER A 29 -24.27 -10.98 42.10
CA SER A 29 -23.77 -9.62 41.85
C SER A 29 -22.43 -9.16 42.45
N LEU A 30 -21.46 -8.92 41.57
CA LEU A 30 -20.44 -7.88 41.74
C LEU A 30 -20.19 -7.22 40.38
N ASP A 31 -20.91 -6.13 40.15
CA ASP A 31 -20.63 -5.12 39.12
C ASP A 31 -19.37 -4.31 39.46
N ARG A 32 -18.58 -4.02 38.43
CA ARG A 32 -17.66 -2.87 38.33
C ARG A 32 -17.39 -2.64 36.82
N ALA A 33 -18.19 -1.82 36.13
CA ALA A 33 -17.97 -0.38 35.85
C ALA A 33 -16.60 -0.12 35.18
N ASP A 34 -16.46 0.47 33.99
CA ASP A 34 -17.28 1.44 33.25
C ASP A 34 -17.00 1.30 31.73
N ASP A 35 -18.03 1.08 30.92
CA ASP A 35 -18.01 0.80 29.47
C ASP A 35 -19.04 1.76 28.82
N THR A 36 -18.76 3.07 28.91
CA THR A 36 -19.62 4.16 28.46
C THR A 36 -18.99 4.78 27.19
N GLN A 37 -19.62 4.97 26.04
CA GLN A 37 -20.99 4.87 25.52
C GLN A 37 -20.84 4.51 24.03
N LEU A 38 -21.50 3.46 23.49
CA LEU A 38 -21.76 3.32 22.04
C LEU A 38 -22.62 2.08 21.65
N VAL A 39 -23.00 1.22 22.60
CA VAL A 39 -23.79 0.01 22.32
C VAL A 39 -25.18 0.12 22.92
N SER A 40 -26.20 0.23 22.06
CA SER A 40 -27.62 0.13 22.44
C SER A 40 -28.11 -1.31 22.24
N LEU A 41 -29.12 -1.71 23.02
CA LEU A 41 -29.54 -3.11 23.14
C LEU A 41 -31.01 -3.27 22.72
N GLN A 42 -31.28 -3.93 21.58
CA GLN A 42 -32.64 -4.19 21.06
C GLN A 42 -32.96 -5.71 20.94
N ASN A 43 -34.25 -6.06 21.04
CA ASN A 43 -34.76 -7.44 20.92
C ASN A 43 -35.43 -7.66 19.55
N THR A 44 -34.89 -8.52 18.70
CA THR A 44 -35.56 -8.99 17.47
C THR A 44 -35.15 -10.43 17.12
N THR A 45 -36.06 -11.14 16.42
CA THR A 45 -35.93 -12.50 15.86
C THR A 45 -34.99 -12.58 14.63
N GLU A 46 -33.96 -11.73 14.58
CA GLU A 46 -33.02 -11.60 13.46
C GLU A 46 -31.72 -12.36 13.71
N TRP A 47 -30.85 -12.44 12.70
CA TRP A 47 -29.52 -13.06 12.82
C TRP A 47 -28.80 -12.58 14.09
N PRO A 48 -28.12 -13.49 14.84
CA PRO A 48 -27.48 -13.11 16.08
C PRO A 48 -26.29 -12.18 15.84
N SER A 49 -26.05 -11.27 16.79
CA SER A 49 -24.74 -10.64 16.91
C SER A 49 -23.71 -11.71 17.29
N LEU A 50 -22.46 -11.53 16.87
CA LEU A 50 -21.37 -12.48 17.10
C LEU A 50 -20.31 -11.85 18.00
N ARG A 51 -19.74 -12.65 18.89
CA ARG A 51 -18.51 -12.31 19.60
C ARG A 51 -17.39 -13.19 19.06
N PHE A 52 -16.37 -12.59 18.45
CA PHE A 52 -15.17 -13.28 18.02
C PHE A 52 -14.10 -13.15 19.11
N ASN A 53 -13.76 -14.24 19.78
CA ASN A 53 -12.68 -14.30 20.75
C ASN A 53 -11.42 -14.84 20.06
N PHE A 54 -10.37 -14.04 20.02
CA PHE A 54 -9.09 -14.39 19.40
C PHE A 54 -8.08 -14.76 20.47
N THR A 55 -7.41 -15.90 20.27
CA THR A 55 -6.25 -16.32 21.05
C THR A 55 -5.05 -16.49 20.12
N LEU A 56 -4.11 -15.55 20.19
CA LEU A 56 -2.89 -15.55 19.39
C LEU A 56 -1.80 -16.38 20.07
N LYS A 57 -1.28 -17.38 19.36
CA LYS A 57 -0.32 -18.35 19.91
C LYS A 57 1.12 -17.85 19.89
N ARG A 58 1.43 -16.81 19.12
CA ARG A 58 2.79 -16.26 18.94
C ARG A 58 2.87 -14.82 19.42
N SER A 59 3.92 -14.51 20.19
CA SER A 59 4.18 -13.15 20.69
C SER A 59 4.48 -12.13 19.59
N SER A 60 4.88 -12.59 18.40
CA SER A 60 5.08 -11.71 17.24
C SER A 60 3.77 -11.24 16.60
N MET A 61 2.61 -11.73 17.01
CA MET A 61 1.32 -11.41 16.38
C MET A 61 0.43 -10.52 17.24
N THR A 62 0.86 -10.17 18.45
CA THR A 62 0.04 -9.45 19.44
C THR A 62 -0.52 -8.15 18.89
N VAL A 63 -1.78 -7.87 19.17
CA VAL A 63 -2.46 -6.63 18.79
C VAL A 63 -2.49 -5.73 20.01
N HIS A 64 -1.88 -4.52 19.93
CA HIS A 64 -1.78 -3.61 21.08
C HIS A 64 -1.14 -4.29 22.32
N GLY A 65 -0.14 -5.13 22.09
CA GLY A 65 0.50 -5.96 23.13
C GLY A 65 -0.34 -7.12 23.67
N GLN A 66 -1.58 -7.30 23.20
CA GLN A 66 -2.50 -8.32 23.69
C GLN A 66 -2.48 -9.58 22.79
N SER A 67 -2.43 -10.75 23.40
CA SER A 67 -2.57 -12.05 22.73
C SER A 67 -3.96 -12.65 22.85
N PHE A 68 -4.81 -12.10 23.72
CA PHE A 68 -6.20 -12.50 23.88
C PHE A 68 -7.08 -11.26 23.85
N PHE A 69 -8.08 -11.24 22.96
CA PHE A 69 -9.01 -10.12 22.82
C PHE A 69 -10.29 -10.56 22.13
N SER A 70 -11.34 -9.74 22.24
CA SER A 70 -12.64 -10.01 21.63
C SER A 70 -13.06 -8.88 20.71
N MET A 71 -13.70 -9.23 19.58
CA MET A 71 -14.35 -8.27 18.70
C MET A 71 -15.85 -8.57 18.65
N LEU A 72 -16.66 -7.52 18.79
CA LEU A 72 -18.12 -7.61 18.69
C LEU A 72 -18.53 -7.34 17.25
N ALA A 73 -19.48 -8.11 16.75
CA ALA A 73 -19.97 -7.98 15.39
C ALA A 73 -21.50 -8.04 15.35
N SER A 74 -22.14 -7.07 14.68
CA SER A 74 -23.60 -7.03 14.54
C SER A 74 -24.04 -7.13 13.08
N PRO A 75 -24.98 -8.02 12.73
CA PRO A 75 -25.33 -8.29 11.34
C PRO A 75 -26.26 -7.23 10.75
N ILE A 76 -25.93 -6.77 9.56
CA ILE A 76 -26.80 -6.07 8.61
C ILE A 76 -27.19 -7.07 7.53
N VAL A 77 -28.45 -7.48 7.55
CA VAL A 77 -29.00 -8.47 6.63
C VAL A 77 -30.16 -7.81 5.88
N PRO A 78 -30.09 -7.70 4.53
CA PRO A 78 -31.22 -7.24 3.75
C PRO A 78 -32.42 -8.20 3.87
N VAL A 79 -33.62 -7.71 3.54
CA VAL A 79 -34.88 -8.47 3.65
C VAL A 79 -34.85 -9.82 2.93
N ASP A 80 -34.05 -9.95 1.86
CA ASP A 80 -33.90 -11.18 1.08
C ASP A 80 -33.04 -12.28 1.77
N GLY A 81 -32.32 -11.93 2.86
CA GLY A 81 -31.44 -12.84 3.60
C GLY A 81 -30.26 -13.39 2.80
N GLY A 82 -30.03 -12.91 1.58
CA GLY A 82 -29.08 -13.46 0.61
C GLY A 82 -27.67 -12.90 0.76
N LYS A 83 -27.52 -11.78 1.47
CA LYS A 83 -26.25 -11.13 1.77
C LYS A 83 -26.16 -10.76 3.24
N VAL A 84 -24.94 -10.65 3.75
CA VAL A 84 -24.68 -10.15 5.10
C VAL A 84 -23.46 -9.26 5.10
N LEU A 85 -23.53 -8.20 5.90
CA LEU A 85 -22.41 -7.38 6.31
C LEU A 85 -22.44 -7.31 7.83
N TYR A 86 -21.30 -7.38 8.50
CA TYR A 86 -21.23 -7.16 9.93
C TYR A 86 -20.63 -5.79 10.24
N ASN A 87 -21.34 -5.00 11.03
CA ASN A 87 -20.74 -3.89 11.77
C ASN A 87 -19.86 -4.47 12.87
N VAL A 88 -18.72 -3.86 13.15
CA VAL A 88 -17.71 -4.42 14.06
C VAL A 88 -17.24 -3.37 15.04
N PHE A 89 -17.02 -3.77 16.29
CA PHE A 89 -16.42 -2.94 17.30
C PHE A 89 -15.36 -3.71 18.09
N SER A 90 -14.25 -3.05 18.40
CA SER A 90 -13.20 -3.55 19.28
C SER A 90 -12.53 -2.39 20.00
N SER A 91 -12.13 -2.61 21.25
CA SER A 91 -11.36 -1.66 22.04
C SER A 91 -10.11 -2.34 22.60
N PHE A 92 -8.99 -1.63 22.59
CA PHE A 92 -7.71 -2.10 23.11
C PHE A 92 -7.12 -1.06 24.04
N ILE A 93 -6.38 -1.51 25.05
CA ILE A 93 -5.68 -0.63 25.99
C ILE A 93 -4.19 -0.87 25.81
N GLU A 94 -3.45 0.18 25.47
CA GLU A 94 -1.98 0.19 25.34
C GLU A 94 -1.42 1.49 25.93
N ASP A 95 -0.45 1.39 26.83
CA ASP A 95 0.24 2.55 27.44
C ASP A 95 -0.71 3.66 27.97
N LYS A 96 -1.80 3.26 28.63
CA LYS A 96 -2.89 4.13 29.15
C LYS A 96 -3.72 4.85 28.08
N ASN A 97 -3.60 4.47 26.82
CA ASN A 97 -4.48 4.91 25.75
C ASN A 97 -5.51 3.82 25.46
N ILE A 98 -6.75 4.24 25.24
CA ILE A 98 -7.83 3.41 24.73
C ILE A 98 -7.89 3.61 23.22
N HIS A 99 -7.70 2.52 22.48
CA HIS A 99 -7.75 2.46 21.03
C HIS A 99 -9.05 1.78 20.59
N ASN A 100 -9.96 2.56 20.02
CA ASN A 100 -11.25 2.08 19.54
C ASN A 100 -11.23 1.90 18.02
N TYR A 101 -11.82 0.79 17.59
CA TYR A 101 -11.98 0.45 16.18
C TYR A 101 -13.43 0.13 15.91
N THR A 102 -14.01 0.87 14.96
CA THR A 102 -15.42 0.72 14.60
C THR A 102 -15.54 0.56 13.09
N LEU A 103 -16.30 -0.43 12.65
CA LEU A 103 -16.71 -0.61 11.26
C LEU A 103 -18.24 -0.52 11.21
N VAL A 104 -18.80 0.46 10.49
CA VAL A 104 -20.24 0.64 10.33
C VAL A 104 -20.57 0.84 8.88
N ASP A 105 -21.51 0.05 8.35
CA ASP A 105 -21.93 0.10 6.93
C ASP A 105 -20.75 -0.03 5.95
N GLY A 106 -19.73 -0.79 6.35
CA GLY A 106 -18.51 -1.01 5.57
C GLY A 106 -17.48 0.12 5.67
N VAL A 107 -17.77 1.19 6.41
CA VAL A 107 -16.87 2.32 6.66
C VAL A 107 -16.14 2.13 7.98
N GLY A 108 -14.81 2.25 7.96
CA GLY A 108 -13.96 2.02 9.12
C GLY A 108 -13.49 3.30 9.80
N TYR A 109 -13.45 3.28 11.14
CA TYR A 109 -13.05 4.38 12.00
C TYR A 109 -12.07 3.92 13.08
N TYR A 110 -11.13 4.80 13.42
CA TYR A 110 -10.19 4.65 14.52
C TYR A 110 -10.25 5.87 15.42
N SER A 111 -10.24 5.65 16.74
CA SER A 111 -10.02 6.73 17.69
C SER A 111 -9.10 6.30 18.83
N SER A 112 -8.41 7.26 19.41
CA SER A 112 -7.50 7.06 20.54
C SER A 112 -7.77 8.09 21.61
N VAL A 113 -7.90 7.65 22.86
CA VAL A 113 -8.12 8.53 24.02
C VAL A 113 -7.13 8.19 25.11
N ASN A 114 -6.47 9.20 25.68
CA ASN A 114 -5.64 9.02 26.85
C ASN A 114 -6.50 8.96 28.11
N MET A 115 -6.34 7.92 28.93
CA MET A 115 -7.14 7.72 30.14
C MET A 115 -6.93 8.83 31.19
N ASP A 116 -5.77 9.48 31.22
CA ASP A 116 -5.44 10.49 32.23
C ASP A 116 -5.97 11.89 31.87
N ASN A 117 -6.33 12.14 30.60
CA ASN A 117 -6.86 13.42 30.08
C ASN A 117 -8.31 13.26 29.59
N SER A 118 -9.24 12.90 30.48
CA SER A 118 -10.64 12.58 30.16
C SER A 118 -11.49 13.75 29.60
N THR A 119 -10.91 14.94 29.42
CA THR A 119 -11.59 16.13 28.89
C THR A 119 -11.32 16.38 27.40
N ASP A 120 -10.39 15.66 26.78
CA ASP A 120 -10.14 15.76 25.33
C ASP A 120 -11.12 14.88 24.55
N PHE A 121 -11.79 15.47 23.55
CA PHE A 121 -12.58 14.71 22.59
C PHE A 121 -11.64 13.78 21.81
N ALA A 122 -11.96 12.50 21.75
CA ALA A 122 -11.24 11.52 20.94
C ALA A 122 -11.16 12.00 19.48
N GLU A 123 -9.97 12.23 18.96
CA GLU A 123 -9.84 12.51 17.52
C GLU A 123 -10.17 11.21 16.76
N VAL A 124 -11.20 11.28 15.91
CA VAL A 124 -11.66 10.15 15.11
C VAL A 124 -11.14 10.29 13.70
N GLN A 125 -10.39 9.28 13.25
CA GLN A 125 -9.79 9.22 11.92
C GLN A 125 -10.41 8.07 11.13
N CYS A 126 -10.39 8.19 9.80
CA CYS A 126 -10.80 7.09 8.92
C CYS A 126 -9.80 5.95 9.00
N LEU A 127 -10.29 4.71 9.02
CA LEU A 127 -9.43 3.56 8.75
C LEU A 127 -9.11 3.55 7.24
N GLU A 128 -7.83 3.67 6.88
CA GLU A 128 -7.30 3.38 5.54
C GLU A 128 -7.34 1.87 5.15
N PRO A 129 -7.42 1.54 3.84
CA PRO A 129 -7.37 0.15 3.37
C PRO A 129 -6.04 -0.54 3.70
N GLY A 130 -6.07 -1.73 4.33
CA GLY A 130 -4.87 -2.54 4.57
C GLY A 130 -4.47 -2.73 6.03
N PHE A 131 -5.40 -2.57 6.99
CA PHE A 131 -5.22 -2.96 8.40
C PHE A 131 -5.14 -4.47 8.59
N ASP A 132 -4.07 -5.08 8.11
CA ASP A 132 -3.78 -6.51 8.29
C ASP A 132 -3.37 -6.86 9.74
N HIS A 133 -3.39 -5.87 10.64
CA HIS A 133 -3.12 -6.06 12.06
C HIS A 133 -4.37 -6.37 12.89
N LEU A 134 -5.57 -6.05 12.40
CA LEU A 134 -6.82 -6.46 13.05
C LEU A 134 -7.44 -7.64 12.31
N PRO A 135 -8.12 -8.55 13.02
CA PRO A 135 -8.86 -9.62 12.36
C PRO A 135 -9.94 -9.09 11.40
N PRO A 136 -9.95 -9.55 10.13
CA PRO A 136 -10.89 -9.08 9.13
C PRO A 136 -12.22 -9.85 9.26
N ILE A 137 -13.07 -9.46 10.22
CA ILE A 137 -14.32 -10.16 10.56
C ILE A 137 -15.17 -10.47 9.31
N ASN A 138 -15.39 -9.49 8.43
CA ASN A 138 -16.19 -9.70 7.23
C ASN A 138 -15.52 -10.63 6.19
N SER A 139 -14.18 -10.73 6.18
CA SER A 139 -13.48 -11.74 5.38
C SER A 139 -13.62 -13.14 5.97
N ILE A 140 -13.62 -13.26 7.31
CA ILE A 140 -13.92 -14.53 8.00
C ILE A 140 -15.35 -14.97 7.65
N VAL A 141 -16.32 -14.06 7.76
CA VAL A 141 -17.73 -14.28 7.40
C VAL A 141 -17.86 -14.73 5.95
N SER A 142 -17.16 -14.07 5.03
CA SER A 142 -17.14 -14.46 3.61
C SER A 142 -16.57 -15.86 3.40
N ALA A 143 -15.48 -16.20 4.09
CA ALA A 143 -14.82 -17.49 3.99
C ALA A 143 -15.66 -18.66 4.52
N LEU A 144 -16.58 -18.44 5.47
CA LEU A 144 -17.49 -19.49 5.97
C LEU A 144 -18.36 -20.09 4.86
N ASN A 145 -18.60 -19.34 3.78
CA ASN A 145 -19.31 -19.83 2.60
C ASN A 145 -18.54 -20.90 1.81
N GLN A 146 -17.23 -20.98 2.02
CA GLN A 146 -16.33 -21.90 1.31
C GLN A 146 -15.88 -23.06 2.21
N ALA A 147 -16.48 -23.21 3.40
CA ALA A 147 -16.16 -24.29 4.31
C ALA A 147 -16.42 -25.65 3.65
N THR A 148 -15.41 -26.51 3.68
CA THR A 148 -15.45 -27.86 3.07
C THR A 148 -15.39 -28.92 4.17
N PRO A 149 -16.32 -29.89 4.21
CA PRO A 149 -16.25 -30.98 5.19
C PRO A 149 -14.95 -31.78 5.02
N ILE A 150 -14.33 -32.17 6.13
CA ILE A 150 -13.15 -33.05 6.15
C ILE A 150 -13.37 -34.20 7.14
N SER A 151 -12.79 -35.36 6.86
CA SER A 151 -12.96 -36.58 7.66
C SER A 151 -11.96 -36.69 8.80
N THR A 152 -10.75 -36.18 8.62
CA THR A 152 -9.66 -36.25 9.61
C THR A 152 -9.27 -34.85 10.09
N ALA A 153 -9.30 -34.66 11.42
CA ALA A 153 -8.84 -33.43 12.04
C ALA A 153 -7.29 -33.36 12.05
N PRO A 154 -6.70 -32.16 11.92
CA PRO A 154 -5.27 -31.98 12.17
C PRO A 154 -4.90 -32.34 13.61
N ASN A 155 -3.62 -32.69 13.84
CA ASN A 155 -3.09 -32.92 15.18
C ASN A 155 -3.39 -31.75 16.12
N GLY A 156 -3.88 -32.06 17.33
CA GLY A 156 -4.24 -31.08 18.36
C GLY A 156 -5.61 -30.43 18.18
N VAL A 157 -6.45 -30.92 17.25
CA VAL A 157 -7.84 -30.50 17.08
C VAL A 157 -8.77 -31.65 17.40
N GLU A 158 -9.68 -31.43 18.34
CA GLU A 158 -10.73 -32.38 18.71
C GLU A 158 -12.10 -31.75 18.44
N CYS A 159 -12.81 -32.25 17.42
CA CYS A 159 -14.20 -31.88 17.16
C CYS A 159 -15.12 -33.09 17.37
N LEU A 160 -16.40 -32.83 17.65
CA LEU A 160 -17.45 -33.87 17.57
C LEU A 160 -17.55 -34.39 16.12
N SER A 161 -17.62 -35.72 15.95
CA SER A 161 -17.65 -36.37 14.63
C SER A 161 -18.78 -35.82 13.75
N GLY A 162 -18.45 -35.39 12.53
CA GLY A 162 -19.40 -34.84 11.55
C GLY A 162 -19.52 -33.31 11.49
N ASN A 163 -18.92 -32.58 12.43
CA ASN A 163 -18.96 -31.12 12.53
C ASN A 163 -17.61 -30.43 12.22
N LEU A 164 -16.78 -31.08 11.41
CA LEU A 164 -15.41 -30.65 11.11
C LEU A 164 -15.28 -30.19 9.66
N PHE A 165 -14.72 -28.99 9.48
CA PHE A 165 -14.57 -28.35 8.17
C PHE A 165 -13.18 -27.74 8.00
N LYS A 166 -12.67 -27.71 6.77
CA LYS A 166 -11.55 -26.86 6.36
C LYS A 166 -12.08 -25.54 5.83
N ILE A 167 -11.48 -24.44 6.27
CA ILE A 167 -11.75 -23.07 5.81
C ILE A 167 -10.43 -22.32 5.62
N SER A 168 -10.39 -21.42 4.64
CA SER A 168 -9.23 -20.55 4.40
C SER A 168 -9.65 -19.08 4.40
N VAL A 169 -9.03 -18.26 5.25
CA VAL A 169 -9.25 -16.81 5.33
C VAL A 169 -7.99 -16.10 4.87
N ASN A 170 -8.05 -15.39 3.74
CA ASN A 170 -6.88 -14.71 3.14
C ASN A 170 -5.64 -15.64 3.05
N ASP A 171 -5.86 -16.84 2.52
CA ASP A 171 -4.88 -17.93 2.41
C ASP A 171 -4.40 -18.54 3.74
N ILE A 172 -4.91 -18.14 4.91
CA ILE A 172 -4.64 -18.82 6.19
C ILE A 172 -5.67 -19.91 6.42
N ASP A 173 -5.20 -21.15 6.58
CA ASP A 173 -6.05 -22.33 6.75
C ASP A 173 -6.40 -22.55 8.23
N PHE A 174 -7.66 -22.91 8.48
CA PHE A 174 -8.18 -23.30 9.79
C PHE A 174 -8.97 -24.60 9.70
N ALA A 175 -8.97 -25.35 10.79
CA ALA A 175 -9.92 -26.41 11.06
C ALA A 175 -11.06 -25.82 11.90
N LEU A 176 -12.28 -25.89 11.39
CA LEU A 176 -13.47 -25.35 12.02
C LEU A 176 -14.29 -26.49 12.65
N CYS A 177 -14.52 -26.41 13.96
CA CYS A 177 -15.46 -27.23 14.70
C CYS A 177 -16.78 -26.46 14.87
N ALA A 178 -17.89 -27.00 14.34
CA ALA A 178 -19.22 -26.45 14.58
C ALA A 178 -19.79 -26.98 15.92
N ALA A 179 -20.34 -26.09 16.76
CA ALA A 179 -20.96 -26.44 18.04
C ALA A 179 -22.48 -26.20 18.03
N GLY A 180 -23.11 -26.17 16.85
CA GLY A 180 -24.56 -25.93 16.71
C GLY A 180 -24.97 -24.57 17.26
N SER A 181 -25.92 -24.53 18.20
CA SER A 181 -26.43 -23.29 18.82
C SER A 181 -25.44 -22.61 19.76
N SER A 182 -24.30 -23.22 20.07
CA SER A 182 -23.26 -22.66 20.93
C SER A 182 -22.17 -21.92 20.15
N GLY A 183 -22.28 -21.82 18.83
CA GLY A 183 -21.29 -21.14 17.98
C GLY A 183 -20.35 -22.11 17.26
N PHE A 184 -19.13 -21.66 17.01
CA PHE A 184 -18.09 -22.47 16.37
C PHE A 184 -16.68 -22.03 16.76
N THR A 185 -15.72 -22.94 16.63
CA THR A 185 -14.31 -22.66 16.89
C THR A 185 -13.49 -22.93 15.64
N MET A 186 -12.65 -21.98 15.25
CA MET A 186 -11.66 -22.12 14.20
C MET A 186 -10.29 -22.28 14.84
N HIS A 187 -9.79 -23.50 14.84
CA HIS A 187 -8.43 -23.81 15.24
C HIS A 187 -7.50 -23.48 14.09
N GLY A 188 -6.42 -22.76 14.35
CA GLY A 188 -5.34 -22.50 13.41
C GLY A 188 -3.99 -22.76 14.05
N ASN A 189 -2.94 -22.82 13.24
CA ASN A 189 -1.59 -23.03 13.75
C ASN A 189 -1.09 -21.85 14.60
N ASP A 190 -1.41 -20.62 14.17
CA ASP A 190 -0.88 -19.39 14.78
C ASP A 190 -1.87 -18.69 15.70
N MET A 191 -3.16 -19.02 15.58
CA MET A 191 -4.23 -18.44 16.39
C MET A 191 -5.40 -19.41 16.50
N GLU A 192 -6.23 -19.19 17.51
CA GLU A 192 -7.54 -19.81 17.67
C GLU A 192 -8.60 -18.72 17.68
N ILE A 193 -9.76 -18.99 17.07
CA ILE A 193 -10.88 -18.06 17.01
C ILE A 193 -12.12 -18.81 17.50
N THR A 194 -12.68 -18.39 18.63
CA THR A 194 -13.95 -18.92 19.13
C THR A 194 -15.04 -17.89 18.89
N VAL A 195 -16.14 -18.31 18.27
CA VAL A 195 -17.24 -17.42 17.91
C VAL A 195 -18.49 -17.81 18.69
N ASP A 196 -18.94 -16.89 19.55
CA ASP A 196 -20.16 -17.06 20.34
C ASP A 196 -21.34 -16.29 19.72
N TYR A 197 -22.54 -16.85 19.81
CA TYR A 197 -23.76 -16.14 19.44
C TYR A 197 -24.29 -15.30 20.61
N ILE A 198 -24.51 -14.03 20.35
CA ILE A 198 -25.12 -13.10 21.29
C ILE A 198 -26.61 -13.01 20.96
N HIS A 199 -27.45 -13.56 21.84
CA HIS A 199 -28.90 -13.65 21.63
C HIS A 199 -29.62 -12.29 21.58
N LYS A 200 -28.95 -11.21 22.02
CA LYS A 200 -29.46 -9.84 21.95
C LYS A 200 -28.67 -9.06 20.92
N ARG A 201 -29.36 -8.40 19.98
CA ARG A 201 -28.71 -7.64 18.92
C ARG A 201 -27.99 -6.43 19.52
N LEU A 202 -26.73 -6.27 19.15
CA LEU A 202 -25.91 -5.12 19.53
C LEU A 202 -26.07 -4.03 18.47
N ASP A 203 -26.37 -2.81 18.88
CA ASP A 203 -26.31 -1.66 17.98
C ASP A 203 -24.90 -1.08 18.01
N ILE A 204 -24.17 -1.19 16.91
CA ILE A 204 -22.82 -0.61 16.76
C ILE A 204 -22.97 0.64 15.91
N LEU A 205 -22.78 1.80 16.53
CA LEU A 205 -23.00 3.09 15.89
C LEU A 205 -21.67 3.69 15.41
N ALA A 206 -21.74 4.47 14.33
CA ALA A 206 -20.59 5.19 13.82
C ALA A 206 -20.23 6.35 14.77
N PRO A 207 -18.94 6.59 15.04
CA PRO A 207 -18.53 7.78 15.78
C PRO A 207 -18.80 9.07 14.97
N ILE A 208 -18.97 10.19 15.67
CA ILE A 208 -19.11 11.52 15.03
C ILE A 208 -17.76 11.86 14.37
N SER A 209 -17.69 11.82 13.04
CA SER A 209 -16.42 11.82 12.30
C SER A 209 -16.56 12.43 10.90
N PRO A 210 -15.45 12.88 10.23
CA PRO A 210 -15.43 13.21 8.81
C PRO A 210 -15.96 12.09 7.88
N LYS A 211 -16.33 12.45 6.64
CA LYS A 211 -16.75 11.48 5.60
C LYS A 211 -15.59 10.53 5.24
N CYS A 212 -15.71 9.27 5.61
CA CYS A 212 -14.77 8.19 5.30
C CYS A 212 -15.28 7.32 4.13
N GLU A 213 -14.37 6.64 3.43
CA GLU A 213 -14.69 5.74 2.33
C GLU A 213 -15.11 4.34 2.80
N VAL A 214 -15.87 3.64 1.97
CA VAL A 214 -16.29 2.25 2.22
C VAL A 214 -15.11 1.30 1.98
N LEU A 215 -14.72 0.54 2.99
CA LEU A 215 -13.62 -0.42 2.97
C LEU A 215 -14.08 -1.85 2.67
N VAL A 216 -15.31 -2.19 3.06
CA VAL A 216 -15.82 -3.56 3.06
C VAL A 216 -17.22 -3.60 2.48
N ASN A 217 -17.46 -4.53 1.56
CA ASN A 217 -18.77 -4.78 0.96
C ASN A 217 -19.46 -6.00 1.59
N SER A 218 -20.79 -6.07 1.45
CA SER A 218 -21.57 -7.24 1.88
C SER A 218 -21.19 -8.50 1.11
N SER A 219 -21.23 -9.65 1.80
CA SER A 219 -20.91 -10.95 1.22
C SER A 219 -22.17 -11.78 0.99
N ILE A 220 -22.23 -12.52 -0.12
CA ILE A 220 -23.32 -13.47 -0.41
C ILE A 220 -23.27 -14.61 0.60
N THR A 221 -24.44 -15.05 1.08
CA THR A 221 -24.56 -16.13 2.07
C THR A 221 -25.04 -17.43 1.42
N THR A 222 -24.22 -18.47 1.51
CA THR A 222 -24.58 -19.85 1.14
C THR A 222 -25.37 -20.51 2.26
N ALA A 223 -26.01 -21.67 2.01
CA ALA A 223 -26.71 -22.40 3.06
C ALA A 223 -25.76 -22.79 4.23
N THR A 224 -24.55 -23.23 3.89
CA THR A 224 -23.48 -23.54 4.86
C THR A 224 -23.04 -22.31 5.65
N GLY A 225 -22.74 -21.19 4.97
CA GLY A 225 -22.36 -19.95 5.64
C GLY A 225 -23.47 -19.41 6.55
N ARG A 226 -24.73 -19.48 6.12
CA ARG A 226 -25.88 -19.12 6.97
C ARG A 226 -25.96 -19.96 8.22
N ALA A 227 -25.80 -21.28 8.10
CA ALA A 227 -25.84 -22.20 9.24
C ALA A 227 -24.78 -21.84 10.30
N PHE A 228 -23.54 -21.53 9.89
CA PHE A 228 -22.49 -21.07 10.81
C PHE A 228 -22.77 -19.71 11.45
N LEU A 229 -23.46 -18.81 10.76
CA LEU A 229 -23.66 -17.43 11.24
C LEU A 229 -24.90 -17.28 12.12
N ASN A 230 -25.87 -18.19 12.02
CA ASN A 230 -27.12 -18.14 12.78
C ASN A 230 -27.37 -19.32 13.72
N GLY A 231 -26.45 -20.29 13.76
CA GLY A 231 -26.56 -21.48 14.62
C GLY A 231 -27.53 -22.55 14.13
N SER A 232 -27.99 -22.47 12.88
CA SER A 232 -28.79 -23.55 12.27
C SER A 232 -27.93 -24.80 12.06
N PRO A 233 -28.52 -26.01 12.07
CA PRO A 233 -27.78 -27.23 11.79
C PRO A 233 -27.10 -27.18 10.41
N VAL A 234 -25.79 -27.50 10.38
CA VAL A 234 -25.06 -27.63 9.11
C VAL A 234 -25.43 -28.98 8.49
N LEU A 235 -26.19 -28.98 7.40
CA LEU A 235 -26.57 -30.20 6.69
C LEU A 235 -25.36 -30.77 5.94
N THR A 236 -24.70 -31.78 6.53
CA THR A 236 -23.67 -32.58 5.86
C THR A 236 -24.32 -33.80 5.20
N ASP A 237 -24.37 -33.81 3.86
CA ASP A 237 -24.92 -34.93 3.10
C ASP A 237 -23.96 -36.13 3.20
N SER A 238 -24.22 -37.01 4.16
CA SER A 238 -23.44 -38.22 4.45
C SER A 238 -23.27 -39.18 3.26
N ARG A 239 -24.00 -38.97 2.15
CA ARG A 239 -23.91 -39.77 0.92
C ARG A 239 -23.05 -39.18 -0.20
N ARG A 240 -22.41 -38.02 0.00
CA ARG A 240 -21.53 -37.39 -1.01
C ARG A 240 -20.10 -37.18 -0.51
N LEU A 241 -19.51 -38.20 0.12
CA LEU A 241 -18.05 -38.31 0.30
C LEU A 241 -17.37 -38.39 -1.07
N LYS A 242 -17.21 -37.24 -1.74
CA LYS A 242 -16.35 -37.10 -2.91
C LYS A 242 -14.98 -36.66 -2.39
N ALA A 243 -14.12 -37.67 -2.27
CA ALA A 243 -12.73 -37.65 -1.80
C ALA A 243 -12.53 -37.33 -0.31
N ASP A 244 -12.02 -38.34 0.42
CA ASP A 244 -11.35 -38.16 1.71
C ASP A 244 -10.19 -37.17 1.55
N PHE A 245 -10.40 -35.92 1.96
CA PHE A 245 -9.34 -34.93 2.05
C PHE A 245 -8.85 -34.89 3.50
N ASP A 246 -7.75 -35.57 3.77
CA ASP A 246 -7.00 -35.38 5.01
C ASP A 246 -6.45 -33.94 5.05
N PHE A 247 -6.89 -33.18 6.06
CA PHE A 247 -6.31 -31.88 6.35
C PHE A 247 -5.24 -32.03 7.43
N SER A 248 -3.99 -31.82 7.06
CA SER A 248 -2.89 -31.68 8.00
C SER A 248 -2.42 -30.23 8.01
N TRP A 249 -1.95 -29.77 9.17
CA TRP A 249 -1.21 -28.51 9.26
C TRP A 249 0.03 -28.49 8.33
N GLY A 250 0.51 -29.64 7.86
CA GLY A 250 1.80 -29.78 7.17
C GLY A 250 2.96 -29.48 8.12
N ASP A 251 4.14 -29.11 7.59
CA ASP A 251 5.32 -28.62 8.36
C ASP A 251 5.07 -27.27 9.08
N ASN A 252 3.84 -26.96 9.45
CA ASN A 252 3.47 -25.81 10.26
C ASN A 252 3.52 -26.19 11.73
N SER A 253 4.67 -26.63 12.25
CA SER A 253 4.81 -26.74 13.71
C SER A 253 4.62 -25.35 14.33
N PRO A 254 3.86 -25.22 15.43
CA PRO A 254 3.80 -23.96 16.19
C PRO A 254 5.16 -23.62 16.81
N THR A 255 6.00 -24.63 17.04
CA THR A 255 7.40 -24.46 17.46
C THR A 255 8.29 -24.33 16.23
N CYS A 256 8.77 -23.12 15.99
CA CYS A 256 9.79 -22.86 14.98
C CYS A 256 11.13 -23.36 15.53
N SER A 257 11.65 -24.47 14.99
CA SER A 257 12.99 -24.97 15.33
C SER A 257 13.99 -24.60 14.23
N CYS A 258 15.26 -24.45 14.62
CA CYS A 258 16.30 -24.28 13.61
C CYS A 258 16.49 -25.58 12.84
N LYS A 259 16.45 -25.50 11.51
CA LYS A 259 16.67 -26.64 10.63
C LYS A 259 18.12 -26.80 10.16
N SER A 260 19.01 -25.87 10.52
CA SER A 260 20.45 -25.95 10.26
C SER A 260 21.23 -26.04 11.57
N THR A 261 22.54 -26.26 11.50
CA THR A 261 23.40 -26.16 12.68
C THR A 261 23.35 -24.73 13.23
N PRO A 262 22.93 -24.53 14.50
CA PRO A 262 22.92 -23.21 15.12
C PRO A 262 24.31 -22.62 15.17
N ARG A 263 24.42 -21.32 14.86
CA ARG A 263 25.68 -20.60 14.69
C ARG A 263 25.61 -19.21 15.31
N PRO A 264 26.74 -18.56 15.66
CA PRO A 264 26.75 -17.15 15.99
C PRO A 264 26.14 -16.31 14.84
N CYS A 265 25.32 -15.33 15.20
CA CYS A 265 24.71 -14.41 14.24
C CYS A 265 25.23 -12.99 14.43
N ILE A 266 25.46 -12.29 13.32
CA ILE A 266 25.70 -10.84 13.30
C ILE A 266 24.66 -10.12 12.43
N PHE A 267 24.05 -9.08 13.01
CA PHE A 267 23.06 -8.23 12.37
C PHE A 267 23.70 -6.90 11.97
N ILE A 268 23.59 -6.56 10.68
CA ILE A 268 24.15 -5.36 10.06
C ILE A 268 22.98 -4.50 9.58
N HIS A 269 22.77 -3.37 10.25
CA HIS A 269 21.68 -2.45 9.95
C HIS A 269 21.91 -1.67 8.64
N GLY A 270 20.83 -1.05 8.16
CA GLY A 270 20.88 -0.14 7.01
C GLY A 270 21.10 1.31 7.41
N MET A 271 20.80 2.22 6.49
CA MET A 271 20.87 3.66 6.71
C MET A 271 19.95 4.10 7.86
N GLY A 272 20.38 5.13 8.61
CA GLY A 272 19.55 5.81 9.63
C GLY A 272 20.20 5.99 11.00
N VAL A 273 21.44 5.56 11.19
CA VAL A 273 22.18 5.67 12.46
C VAL A 273 23.31 6.69 12.31
N THR A 274 23.32 7.72 13.15
CA THR A 274 24.26 8.86 13.11
C THR A 274 25.50 8.68 13.99
N TYR A 275 25.63 7.55 14.67
CA TYR A 275 26.70 7.26 15.62
C TYR A 275 27.24 5.85 15.42
N GLU A 276 28.43 5.59 15.94
CA GLU A 276 29.02 4.26 16.00
C GLU A 276 29.40 3.88 17.44
N LEU A 277 29.39 2.58 17.73
CA LEU A 277 29.90 2.03 18.99
C LEU A 277 31.15 1.20 18.70
N PRO A 278 32.15 1.09 19.58
CA PRO A 278 33.45 0.48 19.25
C PRO A 278 33.38 -1.05 18.97
N GLY A 279 32.40 -1.77 19.52
CA GLY A 279 32.29 -3.22 19.40
C GLY A 279 30.89 -3.70 19.02
N ASN A 280 30.75 -5.02 18.84
CA ASN A 280 29.47 -5.65 18.62
C ASN A 280 28.61 -5.64 19.88
N GLN A 281 27.34 -5.24 19.74
CA GLN A 281 26.38 -5.12 20.83
C GLN A 281 25.52 -6.37 20.97
N ASP A 282 24.93 -6.59 22.15
CA ASP A 282 23.98 -7.68 22.41
C ASP A 282 22.52 -7.30 22.11
N SER A 283 22.25 -6.00 21.94
CA SER A 283 20.94 -5.47 21.57
C SER A 283 21.09 -4.19 20.76
N PHE A 284 20.15 -3.94 19.86
CA PHE A 284 20.11 -2.67 19.13
C PHE A 284 18.69 -2.31 18.69
N LYS A 285 18.17 -1.15 19.14
CA LYS A 285 16.79 -0.68 18.90
C LYS A 285 16.41 -0.55 17.42
N TYR A 286 17.39 -0.49 16.52
CA TYR A 286 17.13 -0.53 15.08
C TYR A 286 16.30 -1.75 14.68
N TRP A 287 16.61 -2.90 15.28
CA TRP A 287 15.92 -4.17 15.06
C TRP A 287 14.80 -4.36 16.07
N GLY A 288 13.71 -5.00 15.66
CA GLY A 288 12.65 -5.44 16.56
C GLY A 288 13.14 -6.47 17.59
N ASN A 289 12.25 -6.83 18.52
CA ASN A 289 12.58 -7.82 19.54
C ASN A 289 12.67 -9.24 18.93
N LEU A 290 13.89 -9.74 18.79
CA LEU A 290 14.18 -11.08 18.25
C LEU A 290 14.39 -12.15 19.33
N THR A 291 14.06 -11.86 20.59
CA THR A 291 14.17 -12.83 21.69
C THR A 291 13.24 -14.01 21.44
N GLY A 292 13.81 -15.21 21.30
CA GLY A 292 13.06 -16.43 20.97
C GLY A 292 12.68 -16.59 19.49
N HIS A 293 13.02 -15.62 18.62
CA HIS A 293 12.59 -15.58 17.21
C HIS A 293 13.73 -15.75 16.19
N ALA A 294 14.89 -16.23 16.65
CA ALA A 294 16.03 -16.56 15.80
C ALA A 294 16.72 -17.84 16.34
N PRO A 295 16.05 -19.01 16.24
CA PRO A 295 16.53 -20.25 16.87
C PRO A 295 17.83 -20.79 16.23
N CYS A 296 18.18 -20.35 15.02
CA CYS A 296 19.45 -20.68 14.39
C CYS A 296 20.63 -19.86 14.90
N CYS A 297 20.38 -18.84 15.73
CA CYS A 297 21.42 -18.02 16.34
C CYS A 297 21.78 -18.53 17.73
N THR A 298 23.00 -19.05 17.92
CA THR A 298 23.52 -19.37 19.26
C THR A 298 23.75 -18.09 20.08
N THR A 299 24.26 -17.06 19.42
CA THR A 299 24.38 -15.69 19.95
C THR A 299 23.90 -14.70 18.91
N ARG A 300 23.36 -13.56 19.35
CA ARG A 300 22.99 -12.45 18.45
C ARG A 300 23.87 -11.26 18.76
N LYS A 301 24.64 -10.83 17.78
CA LYS A 301 25.47 -9.64 17.85
C LYS A 301 24.94 -8.59 16.87
N TYR A 302 25.01 -7.33 17.25
CA TYR A 302 24.55 -6.20 16.46
C TYR A 302 25.72 -5.27 16.21
N MET A 303 26.03 -5.07 14.93
CA MET A 303 26.96 -4.05 14.49
C MET A 303 26.26 -2.70 14.58
N VAL A 304 26.95 -1.65 15.05
CA VAL A 304 26.42 -0.28 15.10
C VAL A 304 27.45 0.66 14.50
N LEU A 305 27.17 1.14 13.30
CA LEU A 305 28.02 2.02 12.50
C LEU A 305 27.30 3.31 12.16
N ASP A 306 28.05 4.39 11.98
CA ASP A 306 27.51 5.63 11.42
C ASP A 306 27.21 5.41 9.92
N THR A 307 25.92 5.24 9.65
CA THR A 307 25.33 4.94 8.35
C THR A 307 24.50 6.10 7.83
N VAL A 308 24.70 7.30 8.37
CA VAL A 308 24.11 8.55 7.87
C VAL A 308 25.19 9.40 7.21
N ASN A 309 26.36 9.50 7.85
CA ASN A 309 27.43 10.39 7.39
C ASN A 309 28.45 9.70 6.48
N ASN A 310 28.33 8.39 6.26
CA ASN A 310 29.25 7.62 5.43
C ASN A 310 28.54 6.98 4.24
N THR A 311 29.22 6.94 3.09
CA THR A 311 28.73 6.22 1.90
C THR A 311 28.88 4.71 2.10
N TRP A 312 28.03 3.91 1.46
CA TRP A 312 28.20 2.45 1.48
C TRP A 312 29.46 1.99 0.75
N THR A 313 30.07 2.84 -0.08
CA THR A 313 31.32 2.62 -0.82
C THR A 313 32.58 3.02 -0.03
N ASN A 314 32.42 3.51 1.19
CA ASN A 314 33.54 3.97 2.01
C ASN A 314 34.40 2.77 2.48
N THR A 315 35.68 2.79 2.13
CA THR A 315 36.62 1.69 2.44
C THR A 315 36.85 1.50 3.94
N THR A 316 36.83 2.57 4.74
CA THR A 316 36.90 2.47 6.20
C THR A 316 35.66 1.77 6.76
N GLN A 317 34.48 2.05 6.21
CA GLN A 317 33.25 1.33 6.60
C GLN A 317 33.31 -0.15 6.21
N HIS A 318 33.83 -0.47 5.02
CA HIS A 318 34.05 -1.85 4.60
C HIS A 318 34.97 -2.61 5.56
N GLN A 319 36.09 -2.01 5.96
CA GLN A 319 37.02 -2.64 6.90
C GLN A 319 36.35 -2.90 8.24
N LYS A 320 35.65 -1.89 8.78
CA LYS A 320 34.87 -2.03 10.03
C LYS A 320 33.85 -3.17 9.92
N VAL A 321 33.13 -3.28 8.79
CA VAL A 321 32.15 -4.34 8.56
C VAL A 321 32.80 -5.72 8.63
N CYS A 322 33.93 -5.91 7.94
CA CYS A 322 34.67 -7.16 7.96
C CYS A 322 35.21 -7.47 9.36
N ASP A 323 35.90 -6.53 10.00
CA ASP A 323 36.51 -6.74 11.33
C ASP A 323 35.46 -7.21 12.34
N ARG A 324 34.27 -6.60 12.35
CA ARG A 324 33.25 -7.02 13.30
C ARG A 324 32.55 -8.31 12.94
N ALA A 325 32.43 -8.64 11.65
CA ALA A 325 31.87 -9.91 11.22
C ALA A 325 32.82 -11.07 11.57
N LEU A 326 34.12 -10.89 11.33
CA LEU A 326 35.18 -11.86 11.68
C LEU A 326 35.21 -12.12 13.19
N ALA A 327 35.07 -11.07 14.02
CA ALA A 327 35.12 -11.18 15.47
C ALA A 327 33.95 -11.94 16.13
N VAL A 328 32.92 -12.35 15.38
CA VAL A 328 31.72 -13.00 15.94
C VAL A 328 31.94 -14.48 16.18
N SER A 329 32.59 -15.17 15.23
CA SER A 329 32.93 -16.59 15.36
C SER A 329 34.40 -16.75 15.75
N LYS A 330 34.66 -17.67 16.70
CA LYS A 330 36.02 -18.03 17.09
C LYS A 330 36.75 -18.87 16.03
N THR A 331 36.01 -19.42 15.08
CA THR A 331 36.56 -20.21 13.97
C THR A 331 36.92 -19.35 12.75
N SER A 332 36.59 -18.05 12.77
CA SER A 332 37.00 -17.12 11.71
C SER A 332 38.51 -17.04 11.63
N THR A 333 39.03 -16.88 10.41
CA THR A 333 40.44 -16.54 10.19
C THR A 333 40.61 -15.02 10.11
N ASP A 334 41.82 -14.54 9.83
CA ASP A 334 42.07 -13.10 9.66
C ASP A 334 41.27 -12.47 8.51
N THR A 335 40.79 -13.28 7.55
CA THR A 335 40.13 -12.79 6.33
C THR A 335 38.86 -13.55 5.95
N SER A 336 38.53 -14.66 6.61
CA SER A 336 37.38 -15.49 6.26
C SER A 336 36.38 -15.59 7.41
N ILE A 337 35.15 -15.16 7.15
CA ILE A 337 34.01 -15.27 8.07
C ILE A 337 33.48 -16.70 7.99
N THR A 338 33.70 -17.49 9.03
CA THR A 338 33.30 -18.90 9.10
C THR A 338 32.25 -19.11 10.20
N ASP A 339 31.47 -20.19 10.08
CA ASP A 339 30.43 -20.62 11.03
C ASP A 339 29.50 -19.49 11.50
N THR A 340 29.20 -18.50 10.64
CA THR A 340 28.45 -17.30 11.03
C THR A 340 27.23 -17.11 10.16
N ILE A 341 26.10 -16.75 10.76
CA ILE A 341 24.92 -16.27 10.02
C ILE A 341 24.96 -14.74 10.02
N VAL A 342 25.15 -14.15 8.85
CA VAL A 342 25.17 -12.71 8.65
C VAL A 342 23.81 -12.25 8.15
N VAL A 343 23.14 -11.39 8.92
CA VAL A 343 21.82 -10.84 8.60
C VAL A 343 21.98 -9.36 8.27
N THR A 344 21.62 -8.96 7.05
CA THR A 344 21.80 -7.58 6.57
C THR A 344 20.46 -6.97 6.18
N HIS A 345 20.24 -5.70 6.55
CA HIS A 345 19.06 -4.94 6.14
C HIS A 345 19.45 -3.70 5.33
N SER A 346 18.71 -3.42 4.25
CA SER A 346 18.85 -2.19 3.46
C SER A 346 20.31 -1.93 3.06
N MET A 347 20.86 -0.74 3.32
CA MET A 347 22.26 -0.39 3.04
C MET A 347 23.29 -1.36 3.65
N GLY A 348 22.96 -2.09 4.72
CA GLY A 348 23.84 -3.09 5.31
C GLY A 348 24.22 -4.21 4.34
N ASN A 349 23.35 -4.52 3.37
CA ASN A 349 23.68 -5.48 2.32
C ASN A 349 24.79 -4.95 1.41
N LEU A 350 24.71 -3.66 1.02
CA LEU A 350 25.70 -3.01 0.16
C LEU A 350 27.05 -2.87 0.88
N LEU A 351 27.03 -2.56 2.18
CA LEU A 351 28.22 -2.49 3.00
C LEU A 351 28.99 -3.82 3.03
N LEU A 352 28.29 -4.93 3.29
CA LEU A 352 28.91 -6.26 3.28
C LEU A 352 29.36 -6.68 1.88
N ALA A 353 28.51 -6.48 0.87
CA ALA A 353 28.84 -6.79 -0.52
C ALA A 353 30.08 -6.03 -0.99
N GLY A 354 30.15 -4.73 -0.68
CA GLY A 354 31.27 -3.87 -1.00
C GLY A 354 32.56 -4.29 -0.30
N ALA A 355 32.48 -4.69 0.97
CA ALA A 355 33.65 -5.14 1.72
C ALA A 355 34.24 -6.45 1.18
N ILE A 356 33.38 -7.40 0.83
CA ILE A 356 33.81 -8.65 0.19
C ILE A 356 34.34 -8.38 -1.22
N ALA A 357 33.67 -7.52 -1.99
CA ALA A 357 34.13 -7.11 -3.33
C ALA A 357 35.50 -6.43 -3.30
N ALA A 358 35.80 -5.68 -2.25
CA ALA A 358 37.09 -5.03 -2.02
C ALA A 358 38.18 -6.00 -1.51
N GLY A 359 37.84 -7.28 -1.28
CA GLY A 359 38.78 -8.28 -0.78
C GLY A 359 39.17 -8.12 0.69
N MET A 360 38.43 -7.33 1.47
CA MET A 360 38.72 -7.10 2.89
C MET A 360 38.36 -8.30 3.76
N CYS A 361 37.35 -9.06 3.35
CA CYS A 361 37.02 -10.36 3.92
C CYS A 361 36.29 -11.22 2.89
N THR A 362 36.13 -12.50 3.21
CA THR A 362 35.39 -13.49 2.43
C THR A 362 34.34 -14.17 3.29
N LEU A 363 33.28 -14.67 2.66
CA LEU A 363 32.27 -15.49 3.32
C LEU A 363 32.56 -16.96 3.03
N ASP A 364 32.90 -17.74 4.05
CA ASP A 364 33.14 -19.18 3.90
C ASP A 364 31.83 -19.95 3.68
N SER A 365 31.94 -21.15 3.11
CA SER A 365 30.81 -22.06 2.89
C SER A 365 30.10 -22.54 4.17
N SER A 366 30.76 -22.49 5.32
CA SER A 366 30.16 -22.72 6.65
C SER A 366 29.25 -21.57 7.12
N SER A 367 29.37 -20.40 6.49
CA SER A 367 28.60 -19.21 6.82
C SER A 367 27.37 -19.05 5.92
N THR A 368 26.42 -18.23 6.37
CA THR A 368 25.17 -17.98 5.68
C THR A 368 24.92 -16.49 5.61
N TRP A 369 24.51 -16.00 4.45
CA TRP A 369 24.07 -14.62 4.29
C TRP A 369 22.55 -14.54 4.07
N VAL A 370 21.87 -13.91 5.03
CA VAL A 370 20.44 -13.55 4.98
C VAL A 370 20.32 -12.07 4.61
N GLY A 371 19.90 -11.80 3.37
CA GLY A 371 19.66 -10.44 2.88
C GLY A 371 18.21 -9.99 3.08
N ILE A 372 18.01 -8.72 3.42
CA ILE A 372 16.68 -8.13 3.64
C ILE A 372 16.63 -6.73 3.02
N ALA A 373 15.63 -6.47 2.18
CA ALA A 373 15.34 -5.15 1.61
C ALA A 373 16.54 -4.47 0.91
N ALA A 374 17.38 -5.25 0.22
CA ALA A 374 18.67 -4.80 -0.29
C ALA A 374 18.53 -3.81 -1.46
N PRO A 375 19.12 -2.60 -1.44
CA PRO A 375 19.10 -1.68 -2.59
C PRO A 375 20.26 -2.00 -3.56
N MET A 376 20.32 -3.22 -4.09
CA MET A 376 21.47 -3.66 -4.91
C MET A 376 21.58 -2.99 -6.29
N LYS A 377 20.48 -2.41 -6.79
CA LYS A 377 20.48 -1.47 -7.93
C LYS A 377 20.27 -0.02 -7.48
N GLY A 378 20.43 0.29 -6.20
CA GLY A 378 20.05 1.57 -5.63
C GLY A 378 18.54 1.70 -5.37
N SER A 379 18.09 2.94 -5.14
CA SER A 379 16.74 3.27 -4.66
C SER A 379 16.20 4.51 -5.36
N LYS A 380 15.04 4.41 -6.01
CA LYS A 380 14.37 5.61 -6.56
C LYS A 380 13.90 6.59 -5.50
N ALA A 381 13.63 6.13 -4.29
CA ALA A 381 13.36 7.03 -3.18
C ALA A 381 14.59 7.93 -2.89
N SER A 382 15.81 7.41 -3.06
CA SER A 382 17.03 8.22 -2.98
C SER A 382 17.12 9.28 -4.07
N ASP A 383 16.80 8.94 -5.32
CA ASP A 383 16.76 9.92 -6.41
C ASP A 383 15.72 11.00 -6.11
N PHE A 384 14.49 10.58 -5.78
CA PHE A 384 13.39 11.47 -5.46
C PHE A 384 13.71 12.46 -4.33
N ILE A 385 14.28 11.98 -3.22
CA ILE A 385 14.64 12.85 -2.09
C ILE A 385 15.74 13.85 -2.48
N GLN A 386 16.73 13.43 -3.27
CA GLN A 386 17.77 14.36 -3.75
C GLN A 386 17.20 15.42 -4.71
N GLU A 387 16.30 15.01 -5.60
CA GLU A 387 15.55 15.87 -6.51
C GLU A 387 14.73 16.91 -5.72
N SER A 388 13.95 16.46 -4.73
CA SER A 388 13.11 17.33 -3.90
C SER A 388 13.92 18.30 -3.05
N CYS A 389 14.96 17.84 -2.36
CA CYS A 389 15.79 18.77 -1.56
C CYS A 389 16.60 19.75 -2.41
N ALA A 390 16.73 19.51 -3.73
CA ALA A 390 17.37 20.43 -4.65
C ALA A 390 16.39 21.45 -5.28
N GLY A 391 15.10 21.40 -4.94
CA GLY A 391 14.09 22.28 -5.53
C GLY A 391 13.68 21.86 -6.96
N ASN A 392 13.98 20.62 -7.35
CA ASN A 392 13.75 20.11 -8.70
C ASN A 392 12.49 19.23 -8.79
N THR A 393 11.59 19.33 -7.81
CA THR A 393 10.26 18.72 -7.87
C THR A 393 9.19 19.81 -7.77
N ASN A 394 7.95 19.46 -7.43
CA ASN A 394 6.97 20.50 -7.10
C ASN A 394 7.02 20.78 -5.60
N PHE A 395 6.76 22.02 -5.21
CA PHE A 395 6.91 22.49 -3.83
C PHE A 395 6.11 21.71 -2.77
N ILE A 396 5.06 20.96 -3.15
CA ILE A 396 4.31 20.10 -2.21
C ILE A 396 5.17 18.90 -1.83
N LEU A 397 5.81 18.28 -2.82
CA LEU A 397 6.70 17.14 -2.61
C LEU A 397 7.96 17.57 -1.86
N GLU A 398 8.45 18.79 -2.12
CA GLU A 398 9.58 19.39 -1.40
C GLU A 398 9.24 19.62 0.06
N TYR A 399 8.10 20.26 0.34
CA TYR A 399 7.60 20.46 1.70
C TYR A 399 7.43 19.13 2.45
N MET A 400 6.89 18.09 1.81
CA MET A 400 6.75 16.77 2.43
C MET A 400 8.09 16.12 2.78
N VAL A 401 9.08 16.23 1.89
CA VAL A 401 10.43 15.68 2.14
C VAL A 401 11.16 16.50 3.22
N GLU A 402 11.00 17.82 3.23
CA GLU A 402 11.52 18.72 4.27
C GLU A 402 10.89 18.43 5.65
N ASP A 403 9.56 18.32 5.73
CA ASP A 403 8.81 18.01 6.96
C ASP A 403 9.19 16.64 7.53
N SER A 404 9.47 15.67 6.65
CA SER A 404 9.98 14.35 7.07
C SER A 404 11.43 14.37 7.60
N GLY A 405 12.08 15.55 7.64
CA GLY A 405 13.44 15.72 8.14
C GLY A 405 14.53 15.12 7.24
N ARG A 406 14.22 14.86 5.96
CA ARG A 406 15.14 14.21 5.01
C ARG A 406 15.95 15.19 4.17
N CYS A 407 15.71 16.49 4.32
CA CYS A 407 16.53 17.54 3.77
C CYS A 407 17.43 18.18 4.85
N PRO A 408 18.72 18.43 4.54
CA PRO A 408 19.41 18.06 3.31
C PRO A 408 19.64 16.54 3.20
N PRO A 409 19.74 15.98 1.97
CA PRO A 409 19.93 14.54 1.81
C PRO A 409 21.28 14.12 2.41
N THR A 410 21.25 13.04 3.19
CA THR A 410 22.41 12.54 3.95
C THR A 410 23.50 11.97 3.02
N THR A 411 24.74 11.88 3.51
CA THR A 411 25.86 11.30 2.74
C THR A 411 25.57 9.86 2.32
N ALA A 412 24.98 9.07 3.21
CA ALA A 412 24.58 7.70 2.92
C ALA A 412 23.50 7.64 1.83
N LEU A 413 22.45 8.47 1.94
CA LEU A 413 21.36 8.51 0.95
C LEU A 413 21.90 8.85 -0.43
N LYS A 414 22.71 9.92 -0.55
CA LYS A 414 23.36 10.31 -1.82
C LYS A 414 24.23 9.22 -2.45
N SER A 415 24.63 8.20 -1.69
CA SER A 415 25.38 7.05 -2.21
C SER A 415 24.50 5.91 -2.72
N MET A 416 23.17 5.99 -2.61
CA MET A 416 22.23 4.94 -3.05
C MET A 416 21.19 5.36 -4.12
N PRO A 417 21.46 6.32 -5.04
CA PRO A 417 20.57 6.56 -6.18
C PRO A 417 20.42 5.29 -7.02
N TYR A 418 19.31 5.18 -7.74
CA TYR A 418 19.08 4.06 -8.62
C TYR A 418 20.10 4.04 -9.76
N MET A 419 20.66 2.86 -10.04
CA MET A 419 21.73 2.67 -11.01
C MET A 419 21.31 3.17 -12.41
N GLY A 420 22.15 3.98 -13.03
CA GLY A 420 21.89 4.59 -14.34
C GLY A 420 20.97 5.83 -14.34
N GLU A 421 20.48 6.27 -13.18
CA GLU A 421 19.70 7.50 -13.05
C GLU A 421 20.57 8.75 -12.86
N SER A 422 19.93 9.93 -12.89
CA SER A 422 20.56 11.26 -12.90
C SER A 422 21.52 11.51 -11.73
N PHE A 423 21.22 10.98 -10.54
CA PHE A 423 22.07 11.13 -9.36
C PHE A 423 23.14 10.04 -9.23
N SER A 424 23.08 8.98 -10.04
CA SER A 424 24.14 7.97 -10.08
C SER A 424 25.30 8.41 -10.97
N SER A 425 26.47 7.83 -10.74
CA SER A 425 27.67 8.06 -11.55
C SER A 425 28.17 6.73 -12.09
N LYS A 426 28.91 6.75 -13.21
CA LYS A 426 29.53 5.54 -13.77
C LYS A 426 30.37 4.76 -12.75
N LYS A 427 31.06 5.48 -11.85
CA LYS A 427 31.85 4.88 -10.76
C LYS A 427 30.94 4.16 -9.75
N LEU A 428 29.82 4.77 -9.40
CA LEU A 428 28.85 4.19 -8.47
C LEU A 428 28.08 3.02 -9.11
N ASP A 429 27.71 3.12 -10.38
CA ASP A 429 27.11 2.04 -11.17
C ASP A 429 28.06 0.83 -11.26
N ALA A 430 29.35 1.07 -11.47
CA ALA A 430 30.36 0.00 -11.42
C ALA A 430 30.44 -0.64 -10.02
N ALA A 431 30.41 0.17 -8.96
CA ALA A 431 30.38 -0.36 -7.59
C ALA A 431 29.14 -1.22 -7.33
N PHE A 432 27.96 -0.79 -7.75
CA PHE A 432 26.73 -1.59 -7.68
C PHE A 432 26.88 -2.91 -8.44
N SER A 433 27.44 -2.88 -9.65
CA SER A 433 27.65 -4.08 -10.46
C SER A 433 28.55 -5.10 -9.75
N THR A 434 29.64 -4.65 -9.14
CA THR A 434 30.54 -5.52 -8.36
C THR A 434 29.86 -6.05 -7.09
N ALA A 435 29.12 -5.20 -6.37
CA ALA A 435 28.36 -5.62 -5.20
C ALA A 435 27.28 -6.67 -5.56
N GLN A 436 26.61 -6.52 -6.69
CA GLN A 436 25.63 -7.48 -7.20
C GLN A 436 26.25 -8.85 -7.49
N GLU A 437 27.47 -8.90 -8.02
CA GLU A 437 28.20 -10.15 -8.28
C GLU A 437 28.46 -10.92 -6.98
N VAL A 438 28.96 -10.22 -5.96
CA VAL A 438 29.17 -10.78 -4.63
C VAL A 438 27.85 -11.22 -4.02
N PHE A 439 26.83 -10.35 -4.08
CA PHE A 439 25.54 -10.61 -3.47
C PHE A 439 24.88 -11.85 -4.07
N ARG A 440 24.77 -11.96 -5.40
CA ARG A 440 24.10 -13.08 -6.08
C ARG A 440 24.80 -14.43 -5.88
N THR A 441 26.11 -14.43 -5.63
CA THR A 441 26.90 -15.65 -5.43
C THR A 441 26.91 -16.12 -3.97
N ASN A 442 26.74 -15.22 -3.01
CA ASN A 442 26.86 -15.53 -1.58
C ASN A 442 25.53 -15.49 -0.81
N VAL A 443 24.52 -14.74 -1.27
CA VAL A 443 23.23 -14.63 -0.57
C VAL A 443 22.51 -15.99 -0.56
N SER A 444 22.17 -16.45 0.63
CA SER A 444 21.59 -17.78 0.86
C SER A 444 20.06 -17.72 1.02
N ALA A 445 19.56 -16.64 1.63
CA ALA A 445 18.15 -16.34 1.81
C ALA A 445 17.91 -14.84 1.61
N LEU A 446 16.75 -14.46 1.08
CA LEU A 446 16.47 -13.08 0.72
C LEU A 446 15.00 -12.71 0.93
N MET A 447 14.74 -11.66 1.69
CA MET A 447 13.41 -11.06 1.83
C MET A 447 13.33 -9.76 1.00
N CYS A 448 12.43 -9.74 0.01
CA CYS A 448 12.17 -8.58 -0.83
C CYS A 448 10.66 -8.31 -0.88
N SER A 449 10.25 -7.05 -0.69
CA SER A 449 8.83 -6.71 -0.81
C SER A 449 8.44 -6.31 -2.22
N SER A 450 7.18 -6.56 -2.55
CA SER A 450 6.52 -6.10 -3.77
C SER A 450 5.34 -5.18 -3.51
N SER A 451 5.21 -4.67 -2.28
CA SER A 451 4.19 -3.69 -1.91
C SER A 451 4.63 -2.94 -0.66
N PHE A 452 4.39 -1.63 -0.65
CA PHE A 452 4.64 -0.74 0.48
C PHE A 452 3.46 -0.69 1.47
N SER A 453 2.42 -1.52 1.28
CA SER A 453 1.24 -1.55 2.16
C SER A 453 1.64 -1.79 3.61
N GLY A 454 2.47 -2.80 3.87
CA GLY A 454 3.10 -3.01 5.18
C GLY A 454 2.17 -3.44 6.30
N LEU A 455 2.72 -3.54 7.51
CA LEU A 455 1.99 -3.69 8.77
C LEU A 455 1.56 -2.31 9.28
N ARG A 456 0.56 -2.28 10.18
CA ARG A 456 0.15 -1.03 10.83
C ARG A 456 1.33 -0.52 11.66
N SER A 457 1.83 0.66 11.31
CA SER A 457 2.91 1.32 12.03
C SER A 457 2.84 2.84 11.85
N PRO A 458 3.45 3.62 12.75
CA PRO A 458 3.61 5.06 12.56
C PRO A 458 4.37 5.43 11.28
N ASP A 459 5.22 4.53 10.79
CA ASP A 459 6.05 4.77 9.60
C ASP A 459 5.30 4.55 8.27
N GLN A 460 4.08 3.98 8.33
CA GLN A 460 3.31 3.54 7.17
C GLN A 460 2.95 4.71 6.24
N THR A 461 2.44 5.82 6.78
CA THR A 461 2.02 6.99 6.00
C THR A 461 3.16 7.61 5.20
N THR A 462 4.35 7.73 5.80
CA THR A 462 5.55 8.25 5.12
C THR A 462 6.01 7.30 4.01
N LEU A 463 6.04 5.99 4.26
CA LEU A 463 6.46 5.01 3.25
C LEU A 463 5.44 4.83 2.12
N TRP A 464 4.15 4.97 2.39
CA TRP A 464 3.12 5.01 1.37
C TRP A 464 3.29 6.22 0.46
N THR A 465 3.54 7.39 1.06
CA THR A 465 3.78 8.63 0.30
C THR A 465 4.95 8.41 -0.65
N LEU A 466 6.10 7.95 -0.16
CA LEU A 466 7.27 7.65 -1.00
C LEU A 466 7.00 6.57 -2.05
N GLY A 467 6.29 5.49 -1.68
CA GLY A 467 5.92 4.42 -2.61
C GLY A 467 5.00 4.88 -3.75
N MET A 468 4.15 5.89 -3.51
CA MET A 468 3.23 6.48 -4.50
C MET A 468 3.87 7.59 -5.34
N VAL A 469 4.62 8.51 -4.72
CA VAL A 469 5.12 9.73 -5.37
C VAL A 469 6.60 9.68 -5.76
N GLY A 470 7.35 8.70 -5.24
CA GLY A 470 8.80 8.55 -5.40
C GLY A 470 9.28 8.16 -6.80
N ARG A 471 8.46 8.35 -7.84
CA ARG A 471 8.77 8.08 -9.26
C ARG A 471 9.43 6.70 -9.50
N HIS A 472 9.03 5.71 -8.71
CA HIS A 472 9.51 4.34 -8.83
C HIS A 472 9.27 3.78 -10.23
N HIS A 473 10.16 2.92 -10.72
CA HIS A 473 9.96 2.22 -12.00
C HIS A 473 8.77 1.25 -11.99
N SER A 474 8.28 0.89 -10.80
CA SER A 474 7.16 -0.02 -10.62
C SER A 474 6.47 0.21 -9.27
N TRP A 475 5.17 -0.06 -9.22
CA TRP A 475 4.39 -0.19 -7.98
C TRP A 475 4.86 -1.33 -7.07
N LYS A 476 5.75 -2.20 -7.54
CA LYS A 476 6.38 -3.26 -6.75
C LYS A 476 7.60 -2.74 -6.00
N ASN A 477 7.37 -2.03 -4.90
CA ASN A 477 8.42 -1.50 -4.03
C ASN A 477 7.98 -1.59 -2.56
N ASP A 478 8.92 -1.42 -1.62
CA ASP A 478 8.67 -1.42 -0.17
C ASP A 478 8.50 0.00 0.42
N GLY A 479 8.41 1.03 -0.44
CA GLY A 479 8.38 2.45 -0.09
C GLY A 479 9.75 3.11 -0.20
N MET A 480 10.83 2.33 -0.31
CA MET A 480 12.19 2.83 -0.49
C MET A 480 12.90 2.12 -1.65
N VAL A 481 12.80 0.80 -1.70
CA VAL A 481 13.55 -0.09 -2.59
C VAL A 481 12.56 -0.89 -3.44
N GLU A 482 12.76 -0.86 -4.75
CA GLU A 482 12.01 -1.69 -5.68
C GLU A 482 12.34 -3.18 -5.50
N PHE A 483 11.32 -4.02 -5.69
CA PHE A 483 11.49 -5.47 -5.70
C PHE A 483 12.62 -5.93 -6.64
N GLN A 484 12.75 -5.29 -7.80
CA GLN A 484 13.78 -5.62 -8.80
C GLN A 484 15.19 -5.16 -8.39
N SER A 485 15.31 -4.11 -7.57
CA SER A 485 16.58 -3.71 -6.98
C SER A 485 17.01 -4.73 -5.92
N CYS A 486 16.08 -5.17 -5.08
CA CYS A 486 16.32 -6.18 -4.05
C CYS A 486 16.61 -7.57 -4.60
N ALA A 487 15.82 -8.05 -5.54
CA ALA A 487 15.92 -9.41 -6.09
C ALA A 487 16.98 -9.57 -7.19
N VAL A 488 17.85 -8.57 -7.40
CA VAL A 488 18.80 -8.60 -8.53
C VAL A 488 19.69 -9.84 -8.49
N GLY A 489 19.88 -10.45 -9.66
CA GLY A 489 20.62 -11.71 -9.79
C GLY A 489 19.83 -12.97 -9.39
N ILE A 490 18.62 -12.84 -8.84
CA ILE A 490 17.74 -13.96 -8.46
C ILE A 490 16.42 -13.86 -9.23
N PRO A 491 16.07 -14.86 -10.07
CA PRO A 491 14.81 -14.83 -10.82
C PRO A 491 13.58 -14.71 -9.91
N ALA A 492 12.63 -13.85 -10.29
CA ALA A 492 11.40 -13.63 -9.53
C ALA A 492 10.58 -14.93 -9.32
N SER A 493 10.71 -15.90 -10.22
CA SER A 493 10.08 -17.22 -10.11
C SER A 493 10.59 -18.07 -8.94
N LYS A 494 11.78 -17.77 -8.41
CA LYS A 494 12.31 -18.44 -7.22
C LYS A 494 11.73 -17.89 -5.91
N PHE A 495 11.00 -16.77 -5.96
CA PHE A 495 10.41 -16.17 -4.78
C PHE A 495 9.00 -16.69 -4.53
N GLY A 496 8.74 -17.19 -3.32
CA GLY A 496 7.40 -17.54 -2.85
C GLY A 496 6.81 -16.45 -1.97
N THR A 497 5.48 -16.45 -1.82
CA THR A 497 4.70 -15.44 -1.08
C THR A 497 4.42 -15.81 0.37
N SER A 498 5.16 -16.79 0.91
CA SER A 498 5.01 -17.29 2.27
C SER A 498 6.37 -17.33 2.96
N TRP A 499 6.36 -17.11 4.28
CA TRP A 499 7.48 -17.26 5.21
C TRP A 499 8.22 -18.61 5.12
N LYS A 500 7.66 -19.63 4.44
CA LYS A 500 8.34 -20.89 4.12
C LYS A 500 9.39 -20.79 3.02
N SER A 501 9.40 -19.70 2.26
CA SER A 501 10.24 -19.56 1.08
C SER A 501 11.58 -18.94 1.47
N ARG A 502 12.70 -19.59 1.13
CA ARG A 502 14.04 -18.98 1.36
C ARG A 502 14.20 -17.62 0.67
N PHE A 503 13.57 -17.48 -0.49
CA PHE A 503 13.43 -16.23 -1.21
C PHE A 503 11.98 -15.80 -1.04
N TYR A 504 11.77 -14.85 -0.15
CA TYR A 504 10.47 -14.49 0.35
C TYR A 504 10.03 -13.16 -0.25
N ARG A 505 8.99 -13.23 -1.08
CA ARG A 505 8.34 -12.07 -1.65
C ARG A 505 7.22 -11.61 -0.75
N THR A 506 7.42 -10.46 -0.13
CA THR A 506 6.52 -9.92 0.89
C THR A 506 5.61 -8.83 0.35
N LYS A 507 4.67 -8.40 1.20
CA LYS A 507 3.92 -7.14 1.06
C LYS A 507 4.22 -6.20 2.23
N LEU A 508 5.43 -6.28 2.76
CA LEU A 508 5.90 -5.49 3.89
C LEU A 508 6.47 -4.15 3.41
N ASN A 509 6.29 -3.10 4.19
CA ASN A 509 7.01 -1.85 3.93
C ASN A 509 8.49 -2.01 4.37
N HIS A 510 9.34 -1.04 4.03
CA HIS A 510 10.78 -1.10 4.29
C HIS A 510 11.12 -1.28 5.79
N TYR A 511 10.33 -0.69 6.70
CA TYR A 511 10.58 -0.74 8.14
C TYR A 511 10.03 -1.99 8.82
N ASP A 512 8.95 -2.58 8.32
CA ASP A 512 8.44 -3.85 8.88
C ASP A 512 9.46 -4.98 8.76
N MET A 513 10.29 -4.93 7.72
CA MET A 513 11.38 -5.89 7.48
C MET A 513 12.54 -5.75 8.48
N GLN A 514 12.48 -4.78 9.40
CA GLN A 514 13.34 -4.69 10.59
C GLN A 514 12.81 -5.49 11.78
N PHE A 515 11.70 -6.22 11.60
CA PHE A 515 11.04 -7.06 12.62
C PHE A 515 10.37 -6.28 13.75
N ARG A 516 10.22 -4.96 13.63
CA ARG A 516 9.70 -4.08 14.70
C ARG A 516 8.23 -4.34 15.03
N TYR A 517 7.43 -4.61 14.00
CA TYR A 517 5.97 -4.68 14.11
C TYR A 517 5.41 -6.11 14.06
N GLY A 518 6.29 -7.11 14.25
CA GLY A 518 5.85 -8.50 14.34
C GLY A 518 5.43 -9.12 13.00
N ASP A 519 4.41 -9.97 13.04
CA ASP A 519 3.82 -10.69 11.92
C ASP A 519 2.36 -10.31 11.73
N GLY A 520 1.92 -10.21 10.48
CA GLY A 520 0.51 -10.02 10.12
C GLY A 520 -0.35 -11.22 10.50
N LEU A 521 -1.60 -10.94 10.91
CA LEU A 521 -2.54 -11.96 11.39
C LEU A 521 -3.06 -12.86 10.26
N PHE A 522 -3.51 -12.25 9.16
CA PHE A 522 -4.21 -12.91 8.06
C PHE A 522 -3.50 -12.73 6.72
N SER A 523 -2.16 -12.71 6.72
CA SER A 523 -1.37 -12.57 5.49
C SER A 523 -0.07 -13.36 5.55
N LYS A 524 -0.01 -14.44 4.77
CA LYS A 524 1.20 -15.26 4.59
C LYS A 524 2.41 -14.45 4.08
N ALA A 525 2.15 -13.33 3.41
CA ALA A 525 3.15 -12.43 2.82
C ALA A 525 3.63 -11.30 3.75
N LYS A 526 3.11 -11.24 4.99
CA LYS A 526 3.48 -10.23 5.99
C LYS A 526 3.98 -10.85 7.31
N MET A 527 4.66 -12.00 7.24
CA MET A 527 5.23 -12.70 8.40
C MET A 527 6.77 -12.67 8.44
N PRO A 528 7.42 -11.52 8.68
CA PRO A 528 8.88 -11.42 8.69
C PRO A 528 9.54 -12.13 9.88
N VAL A 529 8.93 -12.08 11.08
CA VAL A 529 9.49 -12.71 12.28
C VAL A 529 9.38 -14.23 12.18
N LYS A 530 8.24 -14.73 11.68
CA LYS A 530 8.07 -16.15 11.40
C LYS A 530 9.07 -16.66 10.36
N TRP A 531 9.35 -15.87 9.33
CA TRP A 531 10.33 -16.23 8.30
C TRP A 531 11.72 -16.43 8.89
N LEU A 532 12.17 -15.52 9.75
CA LEU A 532 13.46 -15.67 10.45
C LEU A 532 13.45 -16.84 11.45
N SER A 533 12.31 -17.10 12.08
CA SER A 533 12.17 -18.14 13.10
C SER A 533 12.14 -19.55 12.52
N THR A 534 11.53 -19.76 11.37
CA THR A 534 11.20 -21.11 10.83
C THR A 534 12.37 -21.88 10.22
N GLY A 535 13.60 -21.38 10.34
CA GLY A 535 14.78 -22.12 9.90
C GLY A 535 14.72 -22.51 8.43
N THR A 536 13.97 -21.78 7.58
CA THR A 536 13.98 -21.92 6.10
C THR A 536 15.37 -21.77 5.48
N LEU A 537 16.35 -21.46 6.33
CA LEU A 537 17.77 -21.72 6.27
C LEU A 537 18.14 -23.24 6.19
N GLU A 538 17.31 -24.13 5.64
CA GLU A 538 17.77 -25.45 5.18
C GLU A 538 18.64 -25.23 3.96
N PHE A 539 19.96 -25.33 4.12
CA PHE A 539 20.90 -25.11 3.05
C PHE A 539 21.49 -26.43 2.59
N PRO A 540 21.28 -26.84 1.32
CA PRO A 540 22.15 -27.85 0.74
C PRO A 540 23.58 -27.31 0.77
N THR A 541 24.50 -28.09 1.32
CA THR A 541 25.95 -27.82 1.40
C THR A 541 26.62 -27.68 0.03
N SER A 542 25.89 -27.89 -1.07
CA SER A 542 26.35 -27.63 -2.42
C SER A 542 26.03 -26.18 -2.82
N LYS A 543 27.07 -25.34 -2.93
CA LYS A 543 27.04 -24.14 -3.79
C LYS A 543 26.32 -24.53 -5.10
N LEU A 544 25.32 -23.75 -5.53
CA LEU A 544 24.75 -23.93 -6.87
C LEU A 544 25.93 -23.99 -7.83
N SER A 545 26.09 -25.12 -8.52
CA SER A 545 27.20 -25.29 -9.45
C SER A 545 27.10 -24.19 -10.51
N SER A 546 28.25 -23.65 -10.87
CA SER A 546 28.47 -22.60 -11.87
C SER A 546 28.10 -23.03 -13.31
N SER A 547 27.26 -24.05 -13.50
CA SER A 547 26.84 -24.53 -14.81
C SER A 547 25.55 -23.87 -15.26
N ALA A 548 25.61 -22.56 -15.44
CA ALA A 548 24.77 -21.80 -16.35
C ALA A 548 25.50 -20.48 -16.68
N MET A 549 26.75 -20.61 -17.16
CA MET A 549 27.38 -19.51 -17.90
C MET A 549 26.49 -19.21 -19.10
N MET A 550 25.86 -18.04 -19.11
CA MET A 550 25.44 -17.43 -20.36
C MET A 550 26.67 -17.22 -21.24
N PRO A 551 26.55 -17.39 -22.57
CA PRO A 551 27.69 -17.23 -23.48
C PRO A 551 28.25 -15.80 -23.44
N PRO A 552 29.52 -15.60 -23.83
CA PRO A 552 30.19 -14.31 -23.76
C PRO A 552 29.41 -13.24 -24.52
N ALA A 553 29.43 -12.02 -23.99
CA ALA A 553 28.71 -10.83 -24.47
C ALA A 553 28.99 -10.43 -25.94
N GLN A 554 29.82 -11.17 -26.68
CA GLN A 554 30.13 -10.93 -28.08
C GLN A 554 29.21 -11.69 -29.05
N GLU A 555 28.58 -12.79 -28.64
CA GLU A 555 27.74 -13.61 -29.54
C GLU A 555 26.29 -13.11 -29.67
N ILE A 556 25.87 -12.19 -28.79
CA ILE A 556 24.58 -11.48 -28.86
C ILE A 556 24.64 -10.29 -29.84
N ILE A 557 25.84 -9.73 -30.05
CA ILE A 557 26.03 -8.57 -30.94
C ILE A 557 25.88 -9.00 -32.41
N ASP A 558 26.29 -10.21 -32.76
CA ASP A 558 26.24 -10.71 -34.14
C ASP A 558 24.86 -11.30 -34.53
N LYS A 559 23.99 -11.59 -33.55
CA LYS A 559 22.61 -12.05 -33.80
C LYS A 559 21.55 -10.94 -33.74
N ALA A 560 21.91 -9.75 -33.24
CA ALA A 560 21.03 -8.59 -33.18
C ALA A 560 20.98 -7.78 -34.51
N THR A 561 21.80 -8.12 -35.49
CA THR A 561 21.92 -7.35 -36.74
C THR A 561 21.00 -7.80 -37.88
N SER A 562 20.03 -8.71 -37.66
CA SER A 562 19.12 -9.15 -38.74
C SER A 562 17.62 -9.08 -38.45
N ILE A 563 17.17 -8.32 -37.45
CA ILE A 563 15.74 -8.03 -37.26
C ILE A 563 15.56 -6.53 -37.07
N THR A 564 15.53 -5.80 -38.18
CA THR A 564 15.01 -4.43 -38.25
C THR A 564 13.52 -4.50 -38.55
N ASP A 565 12.70 -4.18 -37.56
CA ASP A 565 11.49 -3.34 -37.67
C ASP A 565 10.52 -3.62 -36.51
N PHE A 566 10.61 -2.78 -35.48
CA PHE A 566 9.50 -2.28 -34.65
C PHE A 566 10.09 -1.24 -33.68
N THR A 567 10.00 0.04 -34.04
CA THR A 567 10.35 1.15 -33.15
C THR A 567 9.11 1.58 -32.36
N CYS A 568 9.05 1.18 -31.09
CA CYS A 568 8.32 1.97 -30.09
C CYS A 568 9.24 3.11 -29.68
N GLY A 569 8.91 4.35 -30.10
CA GLY A 569 9.64 5.54 -29.69
C GLY A 569 9.46 5.85 -28.19
N PRO A 570 10.43 6.50 -27.53
CA PRO A 570 10.37 6.85 -26.12
C PRO A 570 9.34 7.96 -25.84
N LEU A 571 8.64 7.84 -24.71
CA LEU A 571 7.85 8.93 -24.10
C LEU A 571 8.75 10.16 -23.88
N GLN A 572 8.41 11.29 -24.50
CA GLN A 572 9.15 12.54 -24.33
C GLN A 572 8.96 13.12 -22.92
N ALA A 573 9.99 13.77 -22.41
CA ALA A 573 10.07 14.29 -21.05
C ALA A 573 9.19 15.55 -20.81
N SER A 574 8.68 16.19 -21.87
CA SER A 574 7.85 17.41 -21.80
C SER A 574 6.48 17.20 -21.15
N ASP A 575 5.87 16.03 -21.34
CA ASP A 575 4.47 15.79 -20.96
C ASP A 575 4.32 15.48 -19.46
N ARG A 576 5.44 15.22 -18.76
CA ARG A 576 5.49 15.00 -17.30
C ARG A 576 5.65 16.30 -16.52
N GLU A 577 6.38 17.27 -17.05
CA GLU A 577 6.55 18.59 -16.44
C GLU A 577 5.22 19.35 -16.37
N GLU A 578 4.36 19.25 -17.40
CA GLU A 578 3.05 19.91 -17.43
C GLU A 578 2.05 19.31 -16.41
N TYR A 579 2.09 17.99 -16.21
CA TYR A 579 1.28 17.29 -15.20
C TYR A 579 1.64 17.71 -13.75
N TYR A 580 2.94 17.87 -13.46
CA TYR A 580 3.40 18.34 -12.14
C TYR A 580 3.26 19.85 -11.96
N ALA A 581 3.35 20.65 -13.04
CA ALA A 581 3.06 22.08 -13.02
C ALA A 581 1.56 22.37 -12.75
N LEU A 582 0.64 21.50 -13.21
CA LEU A 582 -0.78 21.59 -12.92
C LEU A 582 -1.06 21.36 -11.42
N ILE A 583 -0.46 20.33 -10.82
CA ILE A 583 -0.55 20.05 -9.37
C ILE A 583 0.07 21.19 -8.55
N ALA A 584 1.19 21.77 -9.00
CA ALA A 584 1.82 22.93 -8.37
C ALA A 584 0.92 24.19 -8.45
N ARG A 585 0.26 24.45 -9.58
CA ARG A 585 -0.65 25.61 -9.73
C ARG A 585 -1.88 25.50 -8.82
N PHE A 586 -2.40 24.29 -8.63
CA PHE A 586 -3.53 24.03 -7.71
C PHE A 586 -3.19 24.34 -6.25
N VAL A 587 -1.95 24.09 -5.80
CA VAL A 587 -1.56 24.40 -4.42
C VAL A 587 -1.01 25.83 -4.28
N ALA A 588 -0.43 26.43 -5.33
CA ALA A 588 0.02 27.82 -5.31
C ALA A 588 -1.17 28.81 -5.21
N ALA A 589 -2.35 28.41 -5.69
CA ALA A 589 -3.60 29.13 -5.44
C ALA A 589 -3.99 29.14 -3.95
N GLY A 590 -3.70 28.08 -3.20
CA GLY A 590 -3.88 28.01 -1.74
C GLY A 590 -2.80 28.78 -0.96
N GLY A 591 -1.56 28.83 -1.45
CA GLY A 591 -0.41 29.47 -0.79
C GLY A 591 -0.39 31.00 -0.80
N ARG A 592 -1.15 31.67 -1.67
CA ARG A 592 -1.22 33.15 -1.70
C ARG A 592 -2.03 33.74 -0.53
N ILE A 593 -2.90 32.94 0.08
CA ILE A 593 -3.74 33.36 1.21
C ILE A 593 -2.92 33.35 2.52
N THR A 594 -2.09 32.32 2.73
CA THR A 594 -1.26 32.15 3.93
C THR A 594 -0.16 33.21 4.07
N GLN A 595 0.47 33.65 2.97
CA GLN A 595 1.50 34.71 3.04
C GLN A 595 0.93 36.09 3.38
N LYS A 596 -0.32 36.39 2.95
CA LYS A 596 -1.02 37.62 3.28
C LYS A 596 -1.54 37.60 4.72
N GLN A 597 -2.09 36.47 5.16
CA GLN A 597 -2.56 36.25 6.52
C GLN A 597 -1.41 36.27 7.55
N LEU A 598 -0.22 35.73 7.24
CA LEU A 598 0.95 35.77 8.11
C LEU A 598 1.47 37.22 8.31
N ARG A 599 1.44 38.04 7.25
CA ARG A 599 1.83 39.47 7.30
C ARG A 599 0.78 40.35 8.01
N GLU A 600 -0.50 39.97 7.96
CA GLU A 600 -1.58 40.66 8.69
C GLU A 600 -1.69 40.22 10.15
N ALA A 601 -1.31 38.97 10.47
CA ALA A 601 -1.22 38.45 11.83
C ALA A 601 -0.04 39.05 12.61
N GLN A 602 1.10 39.26 11.94
CA GLN A 602 2.27 39.95 12.53
C GLN A 602 2.01 41.43 12.85
N ARG A 603 1.05 42.09 12.18
CA ARG A 603 0.70 43.50 12.45
C ARG A 603 -0.31 43.71 13.58
N ARG A 604 -1.00 42.65 14.05
CA ARG A 604 -2.17 42.76 14.93
C ARG A 604 -1.92 42.38 16.40
N HIS A 605 -0.67 42.36 16.85
CA HIS A 605 -0.34 42.13 18.26
C HIS A 605 -0.01 43.44 18.99
N VAL A 606 -1.04 44.19 19.41
CA VAL A 606 -1.08 44.79 20.76
C VAL A 606 -2.54 44.98 21.21
N LYS A 607 -2.87 44.39 22.36
CA LYS A 607 -3.91 44.72 23.37
C LYS A 607 -5.03 43.69 23.57
N LYS A 608 -4.83 42.95 24.68
CA LYS A 608 -5.76 42.25 25.59
C LYS A 608 -6.39 40.93 25.12
N PRO A 609 -6.54 39.94 26.05
CA PRO A 609 -6.84 38.54 25.69
C PRO A 609 -8.33 38.23 25.46
N GLU A 610 -9.23 39.12 25.87
CA GLU A 610 -10.68 38.84 25.90
C GLU A 610 -11.36 39.02 24.53
N ASP A 611 -10.82 39.90 23.67
CA ASP A 611 -11.30 40.09 22.29
C ASP A 611 -10.89 38.92 21.36
N LEU A 612 -9.92 38.10 21.78
CA LEU A 612 -9.37 36.99 21.00
C LEU A 612 -10.39 35.84 20.85
N LEU A 613 -11.17 35.56 21.90
CA LEU A 613 -12.12 34.44 21.92
C LEU A 613 -13.32 34.68 20.99
N PHE A 614 -13.80 35.93 20.91
CA PHE A 614 -14.94 36.31 20.07
C PHE A 614 -14.57 36.34 18.57
N LEU A 615 -13.36 36.80 18.25
CA LEU A 615 -12.84 36.83 16.89
C LEU A 615 -12.48 35.43 16.37
N LEU A 616 -11.88 34.57 17.21
CA LEU A 616 -11.61 33.16 16.87
C LEU A 616 -12.89 32.39 16.54
N GLY A 617 -13.99 32.65 17.25
CA GLY A 617 -15.29 32.01 16.95
C GLY A 617 -15.85 32.36 15.56
N LYS A 618 -15.69 33.62 15.12
CA LYS A 618 -16.10 34.05 13.77
C LYS A 618 -15.18 33.50 12.68
N ASP A 619 -13.87 33.50 12.92
CA ASP A 619 -12.88 33.00 11.97
C ASP A 619 -13.03 31.48 11.76
N ILE A 620 -13.34 30.70 12.81
CA ILE A 620 -13.61 29.26 12.70
C ILE A 620 -14.84 28.97 11.82
N ILE A 621 -15.91 29.77 11.93
CA ILE A 621 -17.13 29.59 11.13
C ILE A 621 -16.89 29.96 9.66
N SER A 622 -16.15 31.05 9.42
CA SER A 622 -15.76 31.47 8.06
C SER A 622 -14.84 30.43 7.40
N LEU A 623 -13.84 29.94 8.14
CA LEU A 623 -12.92 28.91 7.68
C LEU A 623 -13.61 27.57 7.42
N ARG A 624 -14.62 27.19 8.22
CA ARG A 624 -15.44 26.00 7.93
C ARG A 624 -16.18 26.11 6.61
N GLY A 625 -16.79 27.27 6.31
CA GLY A 625 -17.49 27.51 5.04
C GLY A 625 -16.54 27.52 3.83
N GLU A 626 -15.35 28.11 3.98
CA GLU A 626 -14.32 28.10 2.94
C GLU A 626 -13.74 26.69 2.71
N ILE A 627 -13.54 25.90 3.77
CA ILE A 627 -13.09 24.51 3.68
C ILE A 627 -14.12 23.63 2.97
N GLU A 628 -15.42 23.81 3.23
CA GLU A 628 -16.47 23.07 2.52
C GLU A 628 -16.47 23.42 1.03
N THR A 629 -16.36 24.71 0.70
CA THR A 629 -16.29 25.18 -0.69
C THR A 629 -15.06 24.60 -1.42
N LEU A 630 -13.89 24.61 -0.77
CA LEU A 630 -12.63 24.07 -1.32
C LEU A 630 -12.65 22.53 -1.44
N LYS A 631 -13.33 21.83 -0.54
CA LYS A 631 -13.55 20.37 -0.65
C LYS A 631 -14.42 20.03 -1.87
N HIS A 632 -15.46 20.83 -2.15
CA HIS A 632 -16.30 20.67 -3.33
C HIS A 632 -15.54 20.90 -4.64
N GLU A 633 -14.72 21.95 -4.71
CA GLU A 633 -13.90 22.24 -5.90
C GLU A 633 -12.84 21.15 -6.16
N ARG A 634 -12.22 20.60 -5.10
CA ARG A 634 -11.24 19.50 -5.20
C ARG A 634 -11.86 18.22 -5.77
N GLN A 635 -13.08 17.88 -5.37
CA GLN A 635 -13.76 16.65 -5.82
C GLN A 635 -14.27 16.76 -7.27
N HIS A 636 -14.88 17.90 -7.64
CA HIS A 636 -15.32 18.15 -9.03
C HIS A 636 -14.13 18.20 -10.00
N GLY A 637 -13.02 18.85 -9.59
CA GLY A 637 -11.77 18.89 -10.36
C GLY A 637 -11.17 17.51 -10.59
N SER A 638 -11.15 16.63 -9.58
CA SER A 638 -10.69 15.25 -9.71
C SER A 638 -11.48 14.48 -10.78
N THR A 639 -12.80 14.71 -10.86
CA THR A 639 -13.67 14.01 -11.81
C THR A 639 -13.35 14.38 -13.25
N ALA A 640 -13.18 15.68 -13.53
CA ALA A 640 -12.86 16.18 -14.87
C ALA A 640 -11.42 15.83 -15.29
N VAL A 641 -10.46 15.85 -14.37
CA VAL A 641 -9.07 15.45 -14.65
C VAL A 641 -8.97 13.97 -15.01
N GLN A 642 -9.65 13.09 -14.28
CA GLN A 642 -9.68 11.67 -14.61
C GLN A 642 -10.42 11.37 -15.92
N TYR A 643 -11.50 12.12 -16.22
CA TYR A 643 -12.18 12.06 -17.51
C TYR A 643 -11.21 12.30 -18.68
N PHE A 644 -10.47 13.42 -18.65
CA PHE A 644 -9.50 13.71 -19.71
C PHE A 644 -8.28 12.77 -19.66
N GLY A 645 -7.87 12.31 -18.49
CA GLY A 645 -6.83 11.30 -18.36
C GLY A 645 -7.18 10.00 -19.10
N LEU A 646 -8.40 9.51 -18.97
CA LEU A 646 -8.87 8.32 -19.69
C LEU A 646 -9.00 8.56 -21.20
N VAL A 647 -9.36 9.79 -21.59
CA VAL A 647 -9.42 10.23 -22.98
C VAL A 647 -8.05 10.18 -23.65
N CYS A 648 -7.02 10.73 -23.01
CA CYS A 648 -5.65 10.75 -23.54
C CYS A 648 -5.03 9.34 -23.64
N HIS A 649 -5.50 8.37 -22.85
CA HIS A 649 -4.99 6.98 -22.83
C HIS A 649 -5.80 6.01 -23.70
N GLY A 650 -6.54 6.52 -24.69
CA GLY A 650 -7.25 5.70 -25.68
C GLY A 650 -8.59 5.14 -25.18
N TYR A 651 -9.23 5.84 -24.23
CA TYR A 651 -10.62 5.62 -23.78
C TYR A 651 -10.91 4.24 -23.16
N LYS A 652 -9.88 3.44 -22.88
CA LYS A 652 -10.03 2.15 -22.20
C LYS A 652 -10.58 2.40 -20.81
N ASN A 653 -11.73 1.80 -20.51
CA ASN A 653 -12.47 1.94 -19.25
C ASN A 653 -13.18 3.29 -19.03
N LEU A 654 -13.26 4.19 -20.04
CA LEU A 654 -14.01 5.44 -19.93
C LEU A 654 -15.50 5.17 -19.62
N LEU A 655 -16.11 4.16 -20.24
CA LEU A 655 -17.50 3.78 -19.96
C LEU A 655 -17.72 3.35 -18.50
N GLY A 656 -16.79 2.56 -17.95
CA GLY A 656 -16.86 2.10 -16.56
C GLY A 656 -16.74 3.28 -15.60
N TYR A 657 -15.75 4.13 -15.84
CA TYR A 657 -15.57 5.36 -15.08
C TYR A 657 -16.81 6.26 -15.11
N MET A 658 -17.38 6.51 -16.29
CA MET A 658 -18.59 7.34 -16.43
C MET A 658 -19.81 6.74 -15.71
N ARG A 659 -19.95 5.41 -15.68
CA ARG A 659 -21.01 4.73 -14.92
C ARG A 659 -20.85 4.88 -13.41
N ASP A 660 -19.63 5.09 -12.94
CA ASP A 660 -19.34 5.28 -11.51
C ASP A 660 -19.56 6.74 -11.10
N VAL A 661 -19.20 7.70 -11.95
CA VAL A 661 -19.18 9.13 -11.58
C VAL A 661 -20.35 9.98 -12.10
N ALA A 662 -21.05 9.55 -13.15
CA ALA A 662 -22.18 10.28 -13.74
C ALA A 662 -23.51 9.57 -13.50
N VAL A 663 -24.62 10.31 -13.41
CA VAL A 663 -25.96 9.70 -13.28
C VAL A 663 -26.28 8.81 -14.49
N ALA A 664 -27.18 7.84 -14.31
CA ALA A 664 -27.49 6.86 -15.37
C ALA A 664 -28.03 7.51 -16.65
N ASP A 665 -28.72 8.65 -16.51
CA ASP A 665 -29.31 9.48 -17.56
C ASP A 665 -28.50 10.75 -17.86
N VAL A 666 -27.18 10.73 -17.61
CA VAL A 666 -26.30 11.87 -17.87
C VAL A 666 -26.47 12.39 -19.30
N ILE A 667 -26.60 13.69 -19.46
CA ILE A 667 -26.73 14.34 -20.76
C ILE A 667 -25.33 14.61 -21.30
N PHE A 668 -24.96 14.05 -22.44
CA PHE A 668 -23.72 14.39 -23.16
C PHE A 668 -24.08 15.09 -24.47
N ASN A 669 -23.81 16.40 -24.56
CA ASN A 669 -24.31 17.27 -25.62
C ASN A 669 -25.83 17.10 -25.80
N ASP A 670 -26.28 16.41 -26.85
CA ASP A 670 -27.70 16.17 -27.14
C ASP A 670 -28.15 14.70 -26.92
N GLU A 671 -27.27 13.84 -26.41
CA GLU A 671 -27.50 12.41 -26.18
C GLU A 671 -27.58 12.07 -24.68
N TYR A 672 -28.25 10.97 -24.35
CA TYR A 672 -28.42 10.48 -22.98
C TYR A 672 -27.58 9.23 -22.69
N GLY A 673 -27.06 9.16 -21.47
CA GLY A 673 -26.38 8.00 -20.89
C GLY A 673 -24.86 8.03 -21.03
N PRO A 674 -24.14 7.30 -20.16
CA PRO A 674 -22.67 7.25 -20.17
C PRO A 674 -22.08 6.66 -21.46
N GLU A 675 -22.87 5.90 -22.21
CA GLU A 675 -22.51 5.37 -23.53
C GLU A 675 -22.31 6.48 -24.59
N ALA A 676 -23.07 7.58 -24.50
CA ALA A 676 -22.95 8.71 -25.42
C ALA A 676 -21.56 9.35 -25.39
N VAL A 677 -20.99 9.44 -24.19
CA VAL A 677 -19.64 9.96 -23.93
C VAL A 677 -18.57 9.15 -24.68
N VAL A 678 -18.68 7.82 -24.67
CA VAL A 678 -17.72 6.94 -25.33
C VAL A 678 -17.93 6.93 -26.85
N ARG A 679 -19.18 7.03 -27.30
CA ARG A 679 -19.50 7.18 -28.72
C ARG A 679 -18.87 8.44 -29.31
N PHE A 680 -18.95 9.58 -28.61
CA PHE A 680 -18.28 10.81 -29.01
C PHE A 680 -16.80 10.53 -29.31
N TRP A 681 -16.05 10.04 -28.33
CA TRP A 681 -14.61 9.79 -28.51
C TRP A 681 -14.23 8.73 -29.54
N CYS A 682 -15.18 7.94 -30.07
CA CYS A 682 -14.90 7.06 -31.20
C CYS A 682 -14.49 7.83 -32.47
N PHE A 683 -14.83 9.12 -32.59
CA PHE A 683 -14.40 9.97 -33.71
C PHE A 683 -12.86 10.02 -33.81
N SER A 684 -12.14 9.94 -32.68
CA SER A 684 -10.68 9.94 -32.65
C SER A 684 -10.06 8.81 -33.49
N ARG A 685 -10.77 7.68 -33.65
CA ARG A 685 -10.31 6.53 -34.45
C ARG A 685 -10.28 6.82 -35.95
N TRP A 686 -10.93 7.90 -36.39
CA TRP A 686 -10.93 8.34 -37.77
C TRP A 686 -9.73 9.23 -38.12
N PHE A 687 -9.01 9.76 -37.12
CA PHE A 687 -7.83 10.58 -37.28
C PHE A 687 -6.55 9.81 -36.88
N GLY A 688 -5.40 10.23 -37.41
CA GLY A 688 -4.09 9.73 -36.97
C GLY A 688 -3.49 10.64 -35.91
N ASP A 689 -2.64 10.09 -35.05
CA ASP A 689 -1.87 10.86 -34.04
C ASP A 689 -2.72 11.90 -33.29
N VAL A 690 -3.80 11.42 -32.65
CA VAL A 690 -4.74 12.24 -31.90
C VAL A 690 -4.19 12.49 -30.50
N ASN A 691 -4.06 13.76 -30.14
CA ASN A 691 -3.65 14.21 -28.82
C ASN A 691 -4.64 15.27 -28.31
N VAL A 692 -5.15 15.10 -27.09
CA VAL A 692 -6.08 16.03 -26.44
C VAL A 692 -5.37 16.59 -25.22
N GLU A 693 -5.25 17.91 -25.14
CA GLU A 693 -4.66 18.64 -24.02
C GLU A 693 -5.72 19.54 -23.38
N VAL A 694 -5.70 19.66 -22.06
CA VAL A 694 -6.53 20.62 -21.33
C VAL A 694 -5.67 21.81 -20.99
N GLU A 695 -6.02 22.99 -21.52
CA GLU A 695 -5.28 24.23 -21.33
C GLU A 695 -5.62 24.89 -19.99
N GLU A 696 -6.91 24.89 -19.63
CA GLU A 696 -7.41 25.58 -18.45
C GLU A 696 -8.67 24.92 -17.90
N PHE A 697 -8.86 24.99 -16.57
CA PHE A 697 -10.16 24.74 -15.94
C PHE A 697 -10.70 26.04 -15.37
N GLN A 698 -11.90 26.43 -15.79
CA GLN A 698 -12.63 27.59 -15.30
C GLN A 698 -13.80 27.11 -14.43
N THR A 699 -13.77 27.45 -13.14
CA THR A 699 -14.93 27.24 -12.26
C THR A 699 -15.99 28.27 -12.57
N ARG A 700 -17.19 27.82 -12.92
CA ARG A 700 -18.35 28.69 -13.21
C ARG A 700 -19.42 28.42 -12.16
N GLY A 701 -19.15 28.83 -10.92
CA GLY A 701 -20.00 28.60 -9.75
C GLY A 701 -19.75 27.25 -9.07
N CYS A 702 -20.53 26.96 -8.01
CA CYS A 702 -20.29 25.81 -7.13
C CYS A 702 -20.57 24.43 -7.75
N HIS A 703 -21.23 24.35 -8.91
CA HIS A 703 -21.70 23.10 -9.53
C HIS A 703 -21.35 22.94 -11.01
N SER A 704 -20.45 23.77 -11.54
CA SER A 704 -20.09 23.73 -12.95
C SER A 704 -18.61 24.04 -13.15
N LEU A 705 -17.96 23.23 -13.98
CA LEU A 705 -16.56 23.33 -14.33
C LEU A 705 -16.43 23.30 -15.85
N VAL A 706 -15.68 24.23 -16.42
CA VAL A 706 -15.42 24.27 -17.86
C VAL A 706 -13.94 23.99 -18.08
N ALA A 707 -13.62 22.93 -18.82
CA ALA A 707 -12.28 22.68 -19.32
C ALA A 707 -12.13 23.33 -20.70
N VAL A 708 -11.08 24.11 -20.90
CA VAL A 708 -10.66 24.59 -22.23
C VAL A 708 -9.65 23.58 -22.76
N THR A 709 -9.82 23.12 -23.99
CA THR A 709 -9.04 22.00 -24.54
C THR A 709 -8.46 22.33 -25.90
N THR A 710 -7.26 21.83 -26.16
CA THR A 710 -6.65 21.81 -27.51
C THR A 710 -6.50 20.37 -27.98
N THR A 711 -7.15 20.04 -29.09
CA THR A 711 -7.09 18.73 -29.71
C THR A 711 -6.28 18.78 -30.98
N ARG A 712 -5.17 18.04 -31.04
CA ARG A 712 -4.34 17.92 -32.24
C ARG A 712 -4.66 16.62 -32.95
N VAL A 713 -4.93 16.69 -34.25
CA VAL A 713 -5.27 15.53 -35.08
C VAL A 713 -4.52 15.56 -36.40
N THR A 714 -4.09 14.41 -36.89
CA THR A 714 -3.49 14.28 -38.22
C THR A 714 -4.50 13.70 -39.21
N ILE A 715 -4.71 14.38 -40.33
CA ILE A 715 -5.55 13.88 -41.42
C ILE A 715 -4.75 12.80 -42.16
N THR A 716 -5.23 11.57 -42.12
CA THR A 716 -4.61 10.44 -42.81
C THR A 716 -5.41 10.03 -44.05
N ARG A 717 -4.88 9.09 -44.84
CA ARG A 717 -5.64 8.45 -45.92
C ARG A 717 -6.92 7.77 -45.41
N LYS A 718 -6.90 7.24 -44.18
CA LYS A 718 -8.07 6.67 -43.52
C LYS A 718 -9.09 7.77 -43.20
N THR A 719 -8.63 8.89 -42.65
CA THR A 719 -9.46 10.08 -42.36
C THR A 719 -10.16 10.58 -43.61
N LEU A 720 -9.45 10.76 -44.72
CA LEU A 720 -10.05 11.19 -45.98
C LEU A 720 -11.11 10.20 -46.49
N ARG A 721 -10.93 8.89 -46.30
CA ARG A 721 -11.92 7.88 -46.71
C ARG A 721 -13.13 7.78 -45.79
N SER A 722 -12.91 7.98 -44.48
CA SER A 722 -13.90 7.72 -43.44
C SER A 722 -14.60 8.98 -42.92
N VAL A 723 -14.07 10.16 -43.20
CA VAL A 723 -14.60 11.46 -42.72
C VAL A 723 -14.95 12.37 -43.90
N PHE A 724 -14.14 12.36 -44.96
CA PHE A 724 -14.32 13.19 -46.16
C PHE A 724 -14.47 12.33 -47.45
N PRO A 725 -15.39 11.34 -47.48
CA PRO A 725 -15.40 10.26 -48.48
C PRO A 725 -15.49 10.77 -49.93
N HIS A 726 -16.10 11.93 -50.15
CA HIS A 726 -16.27 12.57 -51.45
C HIS A 726 -14.98 13.20 -52.02
N SER A 727 -13.97 13.46 -51.18
CA SER A 727 -12.65 14.00 -51.59
C SER A 727 -11.85 13.07 -52.50
N ARG A 728 -12.32 11.82 -52.71
CA ARG A 728 -11.74 10.81 -53.62
C ARG A 728 -12.72 10.25 -54.65
N THR A 729 -13.92 10.83 -54.80
CA THR A 729 -14.82 10.37 -55.87
C THR A 729 -14.14 10.61 -57.21
N ILE A 730 -14.07 9.54 -58.00
CA ILE A 730 -13.45 9.44 -59.32
C ILE A 730 -14.30 10.19 -60.38
N ASP A 731 -15.11 11.16 -59.94
CA ASP A 731 -15.76 12.11 -60.83
C ASP A 731 -14.89 13.37 -60.88
N ASN A 732 -13.99 13.34 -61.86
CA ASN A 732 -13.15 14.41 -62.37
C ASN A 732 -13.57 15.84 -61.99
N SER A 733 -13.09 16.31 -60.85
CA SER A 733 -12.58 17.67 -60.77
C SER A 733 -11.18 17.61 -60.18
N ASP A 734 -10.19 18.13 -60.90
CA ASP A 734 -8.81 18.27 -60.41
C ASP A 734 -8.75 18.97 -59.04
N ARG A 735 -9.77 19.79 -58.75
CA ARG A 735 -9.96 20.53 -57.51
C ARG A 735 -10.14 19.63 -56.29
N ASN A 736 -11.00 18.60 -56.31
CA ASN A 736 -11.23 17.73 -55.15
C ASN A 736 -10.02 16.86 -54.80
N CYS A 737 -9.33 16.31 -55.81
CA CYS A 737 -8.07 15.60 -55.63
C CYS A 737 -6.98 16.53 -55.10
N THR A 738 -6.92 17.78 -55.57
CA THR A 738 -5.99 18.80 -55.07
C THR A 738 -6.25 19.13 -53.61
N LEU A 739 -7.52 19.32 -53.21
CA LEU A 739 -7.90 19.57 -51.82
C LEU A 739 -7.58 18.37 -50.92
N ALA A 740 -7.89 17.14 -51.34
CA ALA A 740 -7.55 15.92 -50.62
C ALA A 740 -6.03 15.78 -50.39
N ASN A 741 -5.22 16.12 -51.40
CA ASN A 741 -3.76 16.13 -51.28
C ASN A 741 -3.24 17.23 -50.37
N ARG A 742 -3.90 18.40 -50.34
CA ARG A 742 -3.56 19.48 -49.39
C ARG A 742 -3.83 19.10 -47.94
N LEU A 743 -4.91 18.34 -47.71
CA LEU A 743 -5.30 17.86 -46.38
C LEU A 743 -4.46 16.67 -45.89
N LEU A 744 -4.02 15.78 -46.80
CA LEU A 744 -3.32 14.56 -46.43
C LEU A 744 -2.02 14.83 -45.63
N ASN A 745 -1.87 14.12 -44.51
CA ASN A 745 -0.76 14.21 -43.56
C ASN A 745 -0.58 15.60 -42.92
N ARG A 746 -1.63 16.42 -42.91
CA ARG A 746 -1.63 17.70 -42.16
C ARG A 746 -2.11 17.48 -40.74
N ARG A 747 -1.45 18.18 -39.82
CA ARG A 747 -1.81 18.24 -38.40
C ARG A 747 -2.70 19.47 -38.19
N LEU A 748 -3.95 19.26 -37.78
CA LEU A 748 -4.86 20.31 -37.35
C LEU A 748 -4.76 20.49 -35.84
N VAL A 749 -4.97 21.72 -35.38
CA VAL A 749 -5.06 22.09 -33.97
C VAL A 749 -6.44 22.67 -33.74
N LEU A 750 -7.30 21.92 -33.04
CA LEU A 750 -8.70 22.26 -32.78
C LEU A 750 -8.80 22.83 -31.36
N ARG A 751 -9.34 24.04 -31.22
CA ARG A 751 -9.62 24.61 -29.90
C ARG A 751 -11.05 24.29 -29.50
N GLY A 752 -11.24 23.88 -28.26
CA GLY A 752 -12.53 23.41 -27.77
C GLY A 752 -12.74 23.70 -26.29
N SER A 753 -13.91 23.32 -25.79
CA SER A 753 -14.18 23.32 -24.36
C SER A 753 -15.16 22.21 -23.97
N THR A 754 -14.98 21.65 -22.78
CA THR A 754 -15.89 20.67 -22.19
C THR A 754 -16.38 21.15 -20.84
N ARG A 755 -17.68 21.37 -20.71
CA ARG A 755 -18.35 21.76 -19.48
C ARG A 755 -18.92 20.55 -18.77
N PHE A 756 -18.74 20.48 -17.46
CA PHE A 756 -19.30 19.47 -16.57
C PHE A 756 -20.23 20.15 -15.57
N GLU A 757 -21.37 19.52 -15.30
CA GLU A 757 -22.36 19.94 -14.31
C GLU A 757 -22.70 18.77 -13.39
N TRP A 758 -22.88 19.07 -12.10
CA TRP A 758 -23.12 18.07 -11.05
C TRP A 758 -24.42 18.30 -10.31
N ASP A 759 -25.02 17.21 -9.84
CA ASP A 759 -26.12 17.26 -8.88
C ASP A 759 -25.60 17.52 -7.45
N ASN A 760 -26.28 18.42 -6.73
CA ASN A 760 -25.84 18.88 -5.41
C ASN A 760 -26.07 17.82 -4.31
N SER A 761 -27.03 16.90 -4.51
CA SER A 761 -27.40 15.90 -3.51
C SER A 761 -26.61 14.59 -3.65
N THR A 762 -26.45 14.11 -4.88
CA THR A 762 -25.80 12.83 -5.20
C THR A 762 -24.33 12.99 -5.56
N ARG A 763 -23.86 14.22 -5.82
CA ARG A 763 -22.49 14.54 -6.25
C ARG A 763 -22.04 13.84 -7.53
N ARG A 764 -22.99 13.39 -8.35
CA ARG A 764 -22.74 12.76 -9.65
C ARG A 764 -22.87 13.79 -10.78
N VAL A 765 -22.13 13.56 -11.86
CA VAL A 765 -22.22 14.38 -13.09
C VAL A 765 -23.59 14.19 -13.72
N THR A 766 -24.32 15.26 -13.96
CA THR A 766 -25.63 15.26 -14.62
C THR A 766 -25.57 15.68 -16.07
N ARG A 767 -24.62 16.55 -16.44
CA ARG A 767 -24.43 16.98 -17.83
C ARG A 767 -22.96 17.20 -18.18
N ILE A 768 -22.60 16.83 -19.40
CA ILE A 768 -21.35 17.15 -20.05
C ILE A 768 -21.66 17.79 -21.39
N THR A 769 -21.05 18.94 -21.68
CA THR A 769 -21.19 19.61 -22.98
C THR A 769 -19.82 19.85 -23.57
N SER A 770 -19.49 19.23 -24.69
CA SER A 770 -18.17 19.31 -25.35
C SER A 770 -18.29 19.90 -26.75
N GLN A 771 -17.43 20.86 -27.06
CA GLN A 771 -17.38 21.52 -28.37
C GLN A 771 -15.94 21.67 -28.86
N SER A 772 -15.69 21.62 -30.17
CA SER A 772 -14.37 21.87 -30.78
C SER A 772 -14.46 22.54 -32.16
N ASP A 773 -13.61 23.54 -32.39
CA ASP A 773 -13.54 24.32 -33.64
C ASP A 773 -12.59 23.66 -34.64
N MET A 774 -13.16 23.12 -35.73
CA MET A 774 -12.43 22.64 -36.89
C MET A 774 -12.50 23.60 -38.08
N MET A 775 -13.37 24.60 -38.04
CA MET A 775 -13.52 25.59 -39.10
C MET A 775 -12.26 26.43 -39.25
N THR A 776 -11.76 26.99 -38.16
CA THR A 776 -10.59 27.90 -38.16
C THR A 776 -9.33 27.24 -38.74
N PRO A 777 -8.86 26.07 -38.26
CA PRO A 777 -7.65 25.45 -38.80
C PRO A 777 -7.83 24.92 -40.23
N MET A 778 -9.06 24.58 -40.65
CA MET A 778 -9.33 24.19 -42.04
C MET A 778 -9.29 25.40 -42.99
N LEU A 779 -9.77 26.55 -42.54
CA LEU A 779 -9.69 27.80 -43.29
C LEU A 779 -8.24 28.27 -43.46
N GLU A 780 -7.43 28.17 -42.41
CA GLU A 780 -5.99 28.46 -42.47
C GLU A 780 -5.27 27.51 -43.46
N LEU A 781 -5.65 26.24 -43.48
CA LEU A 781 -5.01 25.23 -44.33
C LEU A 781 -5.39 25.34 -45.80
N LEU A 782 -6.65 25.66 -46.11
CA LEU A 782 -7.18 25.71 -47.48
C LEU A 782 -7.15 27.12 -48.08
N GLY A 783 -7.10 28.16 -47.24
CA GLY A 783 -6.90 29.55 -47.64
C GLY A 783 -8.16 30.31 -48.05
N ASN A 784 -9.32 29.66 -48.17
CA ASN A 784 -10.60 30.30 -48.45
C ASN A 784 -11.79 29.44 -47.99
N LEU A 785 -12.94 30.08 -47.75
CA LEU A 785 -14.16 29.42 -47.27
C LEU A 785 -14.85 28.54 -48.33
N GLU A 786 -14.63 28.81 -49.63
CA GLU A 786 -15.20 28.01 -50.72
C GLU A 786 -14.65 26.59 -50.69
N ASP A 787 -13.33 26.44 -50.57
CA ASP A 787 -12.64 25.16 -50.49
C ASP A 787 -12.96 24.41 -49.18
N VAL A 788 -13.12 25.14 -48.06
CA VAL A 788 -13.60 24.55 -46.79
C VAL A 788 -15.02 24.02 -46.95
N SER A 789 -15.92 24.80 -47.54
CA SER A 789 -17.31 24.39 -47.81
C SER A 789 -17.37 23.12 -48.66
N ILE A 790 -16.58 23.03 -49.72
CA ILE A 790 -16.46 21.83 -50.58
C ILE A 790 -15.98 20.61 -49.77
N VAL A 791 -15.00 20.80 -48.89
CA VAL A 791 -14.49 19.72 -48.03
C VAL A 791 -15.56 19.23 -47.05
N PHE A 792 -16.41 20.10 -46.51
CA PHE A 792 -17.45 19.74 -45.54
C PHE A 792 -18.83 19.40 -46.13
N GLU A 793 -19.09 19.65 -47.42
CA GLU A 793 -20.41 19.47 -48.07
C GLU A 793 -21.04 18.08 -47.86
N LYS A 794 -20.22 17.02 -47.85
CA LYS A 794 -20.64 15.63 -47.60
C LYS A 794 -19.77 14.93 -46.54
N ALA A 795 -19.15 15.72 -45.68
CA ALA A 795 -18.35 15.18 -44.59
C ALA A 795 -19.24 14.51 -43.52
N LEU A 796 -18.70 13.51 -42.85
CA LEU A 796 -19.37 12.82 -41.74
C LEU A 796 -19.21 13.55 -40.40
N ILE A 797 -18.67 14.77 -40.42
CA ILE A 797 -18.49 15.66 -39.28
C ILE A 797 -18.86 17.09 -39.66
N SER A 798 -19.31 17.87 -38.69
CA SER A 798 -19.51 19.31 -38.84
C SER A 798 -18.23 20.11 -38.55
N PRO A 799 -18.11 21.34 -39.09
CA PRO A 799 -17.00 22.24 -38.78
C PRO A 799 -16.92 22.67 -37.31
N GLU A 800 -18.08 22.71 -36.63
CA GLU A 800 -18.17 22.74 -35.18
C GLU A 800 -18.48 21.33 -34.69
N VAL A 801 -17.53 20.69 -34.01
CA VAL A 801 -17.68 19.33 -33.51
C VAL A 801 -18.35 19.39 -32.14
N HIS A 802 -19.64 19.03 -32.10
CA HIS A 802 -20.43 18.78 -30.89
C HIS A 802 -20.66 17.27 -30.75
#